data_AF-A0A926T636-F1
#
_entry.id   AF-A0A926T636-F1
#
_cell.length_a   1.000
_cell.length_b   1.000
_cell.length_c   1.000
_cell.angle_alpha   90.00
_cell.angle_beta   90.00
_cell.angle_gamma   90.00
#
_symmetry.space_group_name_H-M   'P 1'
#
loop_
_entity.id
_entity.type
_entity.pdbx_description
1 polymer ?
#
loop_
_entity_poly.entity_id
_entity_poly.type
_entity_poly.pdbx_seq_one_letter_code
_entity_poly.pdbx_strand_id
1 'polypeptide(L)'
;MGINYRDLFNPEFYLEANPEAAEAITKGQFKDGFEHFDKIGQFSGLAPSSLFDPAFYLAANPDVAEAIAKGSLKSAIQHFIKFGQFEGRNPSLLFNSQFYLNRNPDVVNAIMNGPFKSAIQHFIEYGKSENRQAAPTAQLAFSVAEFSAIEDGTPIAAVVLTRTGEVNQAVSATVILADGSAAASADYENSAVVVEFAPGETEKIVSIPLLDDGVPESDEILNLTLSESTGNTALGAQKTALLTIIDDEKPGQLAFADAEFNVLELDVPTLAVSVIRTAGSFGEVSATINLNAGTATASEDYNSTPIPVTFANGEIEKTVAVPIVADTVAENIDTVNLTLENLTGGATAGTQNAAVLNIQNFDFFNDPINFQTTGINVQDLRTVVLQNSQGEWPAATLGTVQGGEIAGELIPNVDRNVRRVGFRVLADSPEAKQTWVIIHGWNNSSLTEGIDSLAKSVAAARRGDRVLALDWREVAYNALREDLGPIGTAYASAAGGNLRAATWISTVAEFAVKKLKEVWGIDSQEALKSLNLVGHSLGSLMSAEIGRIYRDDTNRAGTRLNLTNPNAVGVRTITALDPPSEFRGRYDLDSRFGGEDRPEKFRDVSEFSRALVGSNSLAGNQDFAVTADESFQIDFGNRAERLTDIGNEHGWVIETFTHLTNEPEKMGSLLGMRAYDNIEELPIKNFGELEIRKRETGWHKGILVVPNPKSNETIPKPNPAQKPTLLIARSPSNQYNDIVIGSFANDNIKGADNFNFTAGDIRYTGSGNDKFLGESGHDRLNGDSDNDTLSGGSGNDQLLGGGGAFDSGNDWLYGGTGKDELTGGSGRDTFIIERDERKAGNQNEADLITDFKAGTDIIGLIDLSFEQLSFQQFNRGLFGISQDTAITAGGEFLALLKDVRPQQINNSANFISADIAIFDIV
;
A
#
# COMPACT_ATOMS: atom_id res chain seq x y z
N MET A 1 -27.58 63.34 25.45
CA MET A 1 -28.13 62.71 24.23
C MET A 1 -27.17 61.59 23.84
N GLY A 2 -27.61 60.56 23.12
CA GLY A 2 -26.68 59.58 22.54
C GLY A 2 -25.84 60.19 21.42
N ILE A 3 -25.10 59.35 20.71
CA ILE A 3 -24.29 59.80 19.57
C ILE A 3 -25.17 60.34 18.43
N ASN A 4 -24.59 61.23 17.63
CA ASN A 4 -25.20 61.86 16.46
C ASN A 4 -24.41 61.53 15.16
N TYR A 5 -24.89 62.02 14.01
CA TYR A 5 -24.29 61.75 12.70
C TYR A 5 -22.80 62.12 12.63
N ARG A 6 -22.38 63.23 13.27
CA ARG A 6 -20.98 63.65 13.25
C ARG A 6 -20.07 62.74 14.07
N ASP A 7 -20.59 62.13 15.13
CA ASP A 7 -19.79 61.25 15.99
C ASP A 7 -19.41 59.94 15.26
N LEU A 8 -20.18 59.57 14.23
CA LEU A 8 -19.91 58.41 13.36
C LEU A 8 -19.28 58.76 12.01
N PHE A 9 -19.01 60.03 11.74
CA PHE A 9 -18.44 60.44 10.45
C PHE A 9 -16.93 60.63 10.55
N ASN A 10 -16.18 59.91 9.71
CA ASN A 10 -14.74 60.13 9.55
C ASN A 10 -14.49 60.71 8.14
N PRO A 11 -14.08 61.99 8.04
CA PRO A 11 -13.83 62.63 6.75
C PRO A 11 -12.78 61.94 5.88
N GLU A 12 -11.70 61.42 6.48
CA GLU A 12 -10.61 60.77 5.75
C GLU A 12 -11.09 59.45 5.16
N PHE A 13 -11.65 58.57 5.99
CA PHE A 13 -12.23 57.29 5.56
C PHE A 13 -13.28 57.47 4.46
N TYR A 14 -14.19 58.43 4.66
CA TYR A 14 -15.30 58.65 3.73
C TYR A 14 -14.81 59.13 2.36
N LEU A 15 -13.87 60.06 2.30
CA LEU A 15 -13.37 60.60 1.04
C LEU A 15 -12.43 59.63 0.32
N GLU A 16 -11.68 58.82 1.07
CA GLU A 16 -10.84 57.76 0.51
C GLU A 16 -11.70 56.66 -0.15
N ALA A 17 -12.76 56.20 0.53
CA ALA A 17 -13.66 55.19 -0.01
C ALA A 17 -14.57 55.70 -1.14
N ASN A 18 -14.73 57.03 -1.28
CA ASN A 18 -15.66 57.64 -2.24
C ASN A 18 -14.98 58.78 -3.03
N PRO A 19 -14.13 58.47 -4.03
CA PRO A 19 -13.41 59.48 -4.81
C PRO A 19 -14.31 60.50 -5.52
N GLU A 20 -15.52 60.09 -5.92
CA GLU A 20 -16.52 60.99 -6.52
C GLU A 20 -16.96 62.11 -5.57
N ALA A 21 -17.04 61.81 -4.27
CA ALA A 21 -17.36 62.81 -3.26
C ALA A 21 -16.23 63.85 -3.14
N ALA A 22 -14.96 63.40 -3.19
CA ALA A 22 -13.80 64.28 -3.16
C ALA A 22 -13.74 65.20 -4.41
N GLU A 23 -14.09 64.67 -5.58
CA GLU A 23 -14.18 65.45 -6.81
C GLU A 23 -15.30 66.50 -6.74
N ALA A 24 -16.48 66.13 -6.23
CA ALA A 24 -17.62 67.03 -6.07
C ALA A 24 -17.32 68.22 -5.12
N ILE A 25 -16.53 67.97 -4.06
CA ILE A 25 -16.04 69.02 -3.15
C ILE A 25 -15.06 69.95 -3.87
N THR A 26 -14.13 69.39 -4.66
CA THR A 26 -13.16 70.19 -5.44
C THR A 26 -13.85 71.09 -6.47
N LYS A 27 -14.98 70.63 -7.03
CA LYS A 27 -15.86 71.40 -7.92
C LYS A 27 -16.75 72.42 -7.18
N GLY A 28 -16.65 72.53 -5.86
CA GLY A 28 -17.43 73.46 -5.04
C GLY A 28 -18.92 73.09 -4.90
N GLN A 29 -19.30 71.85 -5.20
CA GLN A 29 -20.69 71.39 -5.11
C GLN A 29 -21.10 71.08 -3.65
N PHE A 30 -20.14 70.71 -2.82
CA PHE A 30 -20.30 70.47 -1.38
C PHE A 30 -19.17 71.16 -0.61
N LYS A 31 -19.46 71.66 0.58
CA LYS A 31 -18.52 72.33 1.48
C LYS A 31 -17.45 71.37 2.01
N ASP A 32 -17.87 70.16 2.37
CA ASP A 32 -17.02 69.12 2.96
C ASP A 32 -17.63 67.73 2.76
N GLY A 33 -16.89 66.68 3.11
CA GLY A 33 -17.35 65.30 2.99
C GLY A 33 -18.60 64.99 3.83
N PHE A 34 -18.79 65.69 4.96
CA PHE A 34 -19.96 65.49 5.79
C PHE A 34 -21.23 66.03 5.11
N GLU A 35 -21.15 67.19 4.46
CA GLU A 35 -22.28 67.71 3.68
C GLU A 35 -22.64 66.78 2.52
N HIS A 36 -21.64 66.21 1.83
CA HIS A 36 -21.89 65.20 0.80
C HIS A 36 -22.57 63.94 1.37
N PHE A 37 -22.05 63.42 2.49
CA PHE A 37 -22.65 62.26 3.16
C PHE A 37 -24.09 62.53 3.60
N ASP A 38 -24.36 63.66 4.24
CA ASP A 38 -25.68 64.01 4.75
C ASP A 38 -26.70 64.18 3.62
N LYS A 39 -26.30 64.72 2.46
CA LYS A 39 -27.21 64.93 1.32
C LYS A 39 -27.37 63.73 0.39
N ILE A 40 -26.33 62.92 0.25
CA ILE A 40 -26.27 61.85 -0.76
C ILE A 40 -25.84 60.52 -0.13
N GLY A 41 -24.69 60.50 0.54
CA GLY A 41 -24.04 59.26 0.95
C GLY A 41 -24.90 58.36 1.84
N GLN A 42 -25.56 58.93 2.84
CA GLN A 42 -26.41 58.16 3.76
C GLN A 42 -27.61 57.48 3.08
N PHE A 43 -28.06 58.01 1.95
CA PHE A 43 -29.19 57.47 1.17
C PHE A 43 -28.74 56.50 0.08
N SER A 44 -27.44 56.46 -0.20
CA SER A 44 -26.82 55.67 -1.28
C SER A 44 -26.02 54.48 -0.74
N GLY A 45 -26.17 54.17 0.55
CA GLY A 45 -25.46 53.04 1.18
C GLY A 45 -23.97 53.26 1.44
N LEU A 46 -23.48 54.51 1.32
CA LEU A 46 -22.06 54.81 1.53
C LEU A 46 -21.73 54.84 3.02
N ALA A 47 -20.70 54.11 3.43
CA ALA A 47 -20.28 54.02 4.83
C ALA A 47 -19.60 55.33 5.30
N PRO A 48 -20.08 55.99 6.37
CA PRO A 48 -19.50 57.24 6.89
C PRO A 48 -18.18 57.08 7.66
N SER A 49 -17.92 55.88 8.17
CA SER A 49 -16.70 55.50 8.89
C SER A 49 -16.61 53.98 8.98
N SER A 50 -15.45 53.47 9.40
CA SER A 50 -15.28 52.04 9.71
C SER A 50 -16.19 51.54 10.85
N LEU A 51 -16.77 52.43 11.66
CA LEU A 51 -17.67 52.05 12.75
C LEU A 51 -19.12 51.83 12.34
N PHE A 52 -19.53 52.27 11.15
CA PHE A 52 -20.90 52.08 10.66
C PHE A 52 -20.89 51.63 9.21
N ASP A 53 -21.30 50.40 8.98
CA ASP A 53 -21.43 49.81 7.64
C ASP A 53 -22.93 49.63 7.33
N PRO A 54 -23.49 50.41 6.39
CA PRO A 54 -24.89 50.31 6.01
C PRO A 54 -25.29 48.92 5.50
N ALA A 55 -24.42 48.23 4.76
CA ALA A 55 -24.73 46.92 4.19
C ALA A 55 -24.79 45.86 5.29
N PHE A 56 -23.78 45.82 6.17
CA PHE A 56 -23.79 44.97 7.36
C PHE A 56 -25.02 45.23 8.23
N TYR A 57 -25.31 46.51 8.51
CA TYR A 57 -26.42 46.89 9.38
C TYR A 57 -27.77 46.43 8.81
N LEU A 58 -28.01 46.58 7.51
CA LEU A 58 -29.27 46.17 6.90
C LEU A 58 -29.39 44.65 6.78
N ALA A 59 -28.31 43.94 6.48
CA ALA A 59 -28.30 42.47 6.45
C ALA A 59 -28.65 41.87 7.83
N ALA A 60 -28.13 42.46 8.90
CA ALA A 60 -28.42 42.03 10.27
C ALA A 60 -29.82 42.46 10.77
N ASN A 61 -30.48 43.42 10.10
CA ASN A 61 -31.73 44.03 10.55
C ASN A 61 -32.76 44.14 9.40
N PRO A 62 -33.37 43.00 8.98
CA PRO A 62 -34.32 42.98 7.87
C PRO A 62 -35.54 43.89 8.06
N ASP A 63 -35.97 44.11 9.30
CA ASP A 63 -37.05 45.03 9.68
C ASP A 63 -36.72 46.49 9.32
N VAL A 64 -35.45 46.89 9.47
CA VAL A 64 -34.99 48.24 9.11
C VAL A 64 -34.90 48.38 7.59
N ALA A 65 -34.41 47.35 6.90
CA ALA A 65 -34.37 47.32 5.44
C ALA A 65 -35.78 47.47 4.85
N GLU A 66 -36.76 46.75 5.40
CA GLU A 66 -38.15 46.86 5.00
C GLU A 66 -38.75 48.25 5.27
N ALA A 67 -38.45 48.85 6.44
CA ALA A 67 -38.91 50.19 6.78
C ALA A 67 -38.33 51.29 5.87
N ILE A 68 -37.07 51.15 5.42
CA ILE A 68 -36.47 52.05 4.42
C ILE A 68 -37.14 51.86 3.06
N ALA A 69 -37.35 50.60 2.64
CA ALA A 69 -38.04 50.30 1.37
C ALA A 69 -39.47 50.87 1.34
N LYS A 70 -40.16 50.90 2.49
CA LYS A 70 -41.49 51.52 2.66
C LYS A 70 -41.45 53.04 2.84
N GLY A 71 -40.27 53.65 2.90
CA GLY A 71 -40.09 55.10 3.05
C GLY A 71 -40.40 55.66 4.45
N SER A 72 -40.64 54.81 5.45
CA SER A 72 -40.89 55.26 6.84
C SER A 72 -39.60 55.66 7.57
N LEU A 73 -38.46 55.14 7.11
CA LEU A 73 -37.11 55.55 7.51
C LEU A 73 -36.35 56.02 6.27
N LYS A 74 -35.46 57.01 6.44
CA LYS A 74 -34.71 57.58 5.32
C LYS A 74 -33.40 56.85 5.04
N SER A 75 -32.73 56.31 6.05
CA SER A 75 -31.41 55.67 5.92
C SER A 75 -31.13 54.71 7.07
N ALA A 76 -30.19 53.78 6.88
CA ALA A 76 -29.74 52.85 7.91
C ALA A 76 -29.16 53.58 9.13
N ILE A 77 -28.31 54.59 8.89
CA ILE A 77 -27.70 55.38 9.96
C ILE A 77 -28.74 56.21 10.74
N GLN A 78 -29.81 56.68 10.08
CA GLN A 78 -30.90 57.38 10.78
C GLN A 78 -31.56 56.45 11.80
N HIS A 79 -31.83 55.21 11.41
CA HIS A 79 -32.37 54.22 12.35
C HIS A 79 -31.42 53.99 13.51
N PHE A 80 -30.13 53.75 13.21
CA PHE A 80 -29.15 53.46 14.24
C PHE A 80 -29.01 54.61 15.26
N ILE A 81 -28.90 55.85 14.78
CA ILE A 81 -28.79 57.04 15.64
C ILE A 81 -30.06 57.23 16.50
N LYS A 82 -31.25 56.99 15.97
CA LYS A 82 -32.50 57.22 16.72
C LYS A 82 -32.87 56.08 17.66
N PHE A 83 -32.58 54.85 17.26
CA PHE A 83 -33.12 53.63 17.88
C PHE A 83 -32.04 52.59 18.08
N GLY A 84 -31.32 52.20 17.02
CA GLY A 84 -30.41 51.05 17.05
C GLY A 84 -29.32 51.11 18.12
N GLN A 85 -28.75 52.29 18.39
CA GLN A 85 -27.75 52.46 19.45
C GLN A 85 -28.31 52.19 20.86
N PHE A 86 -29.61 52.39 21.08
CA PHE A 86 -30.29 52.18 22.35
C PHE A 86 -30.90 50.77 22.45
N GLU A 87 -31.19 50.16 21.29
CA GLU A 87 -31.65 48.78 21.17
C GLU A 87 -30.51 47.76 21.22
N GLY A 88 -29.25 48.20 21.26
CA GLY A 88 -28.08 47.34 21.28
C GLY A 88 -27.76 46.68 19.94
N ARG A 89 -28.29 47.21 18.82
CA ARG A 89 -27.98 46.71 17.47
C ARG A 89 -26.52 47.01 17.12
N ASN A 90 -25.89 46.14 16.34
CA ASN A 90 -24.47 46.28 15.99
C ASN A 90 -24.33 47.11 14.70
N PRO A 91 -23.57 48.22 14.71
CA PRO A 91 -23.43 49.12 13.56
C PRO A 91 -22.48 48.63 12.46
N SER A 92 -21.54 47.74 12.80
CA SER A 92 -20.50 47.21 11.91
C SER A 92 -19.89 45.95 12.52
N LEU A 93 -19.05 45.25 11.77
CA LEU A 93 -18.21 44.16 12.29
C LEU A 93 -17.22 44.62 13.37
N LEU A 94 -16.87 45.91 13.41
CA LEU A 94 -15.88 46.45 14.34
C LEU A 94 -16.46 46.84 15.71
N PHE A 95 -17.79 46.78 15.89
CA PHE A 95 -18.42 47.08 17.16
C PHE A 95 -19.61 46.15 17.43
N ASN A 96 -19.54 45.39 18.51
CA ASN A 96 -20.60 44.55 19.02
C ASN A 96 -21.03 45.04 20.41
N SER A 97 -22.25 45.56 20.51
CA SER A 97 -22.77 46.18 21.74
C SER A 97 -22.79 45.19 22.91
N GLN A 98 -23.26 43.97 22.69
CA GLN A 98 -23.36 42.97 23.74
C GLN A 98 -21.98 42.51 24.21
N PHE A 99 -21.07 42.25 23.26
CA PHE A 99 -19.69 41.90 23.56
C PHE A 99 -19.00 42.99 24.38
N TYR A 100 -19.11 44.25 23.95
CA TYR A 100 -18.49 45.38 24.62
C TYR A 100 -19.00 45.55 26.06
N LEU A 101 -20.31 45.39 26.28
CA LEU A 101 -20.89 45.48 27.63
C LEU A 101 -20.51 44.29 28.52
N ASN A 102 -20.51 43.06 27.98
CA ASN A 102 -20.11 41.88 28.73
C ASN A 102 -18.65 41.95 29.20
N ARG A 103 -17.76 42.48 28.35
CA ARG A 103 -16.33 42.66 28.66
C ARG A 103 -16.08 43.81 29.64
N ASN A 104 -16.98 44.79 29.69
CA ASN A 104 -16.83 46.02 30.45
C ASN A 104 -18.02 46.27 31.39
N PRO A 105 -18.13 45.53 32.51
CA PRO A 105 -19.22 45.72 33.49
C PRO A 105 -19.29 47.14 34.08
N ASP A 106 -18.16 47.85 34.12
CA ASP A 106 -18.10 49.26 34.51
C ASP A 106 -18.88 50.18 33.55
N VAL A 107 -18.85 49.88 32.25
CA VAL A 107 -19.63 50.61 31.24
C VAL A 107 -21.13 50.36 31.41
N VAL A 108 -21.54 49.14 31.75
CA VAL A 108 -22.94 48.82 32.07
C VAL A 108 -23.43 49.73 33.20
N ASN A 109 -22.65 49.85 34.28
CA ASN A 109 -22.95 50.74 35.40
C ASN A 109 -22.95 52.21 34.99
N ALA A 110 -22.03 52.64 34.12
CA ALA A 110 -21.97 54.01 33.63
C ALA A 110 -23.15 54.37 32.70
N ILE A 111 -23.72 53.42 31.97
CA ILE A 111 -24.95 53.63 31.21
C ILE A 111 -26.15 53.73 32.16
N MET A 112 -26.25 52.84 33.15
CA MET A 112 -27.33 52.88 34.16
C MET A 112 -27.32 54.16 35.00
N ASN A 113 -26.14 54.65 35.40
CA ASN A 113 -25.98 55.84 36.22
C ASN A 113 -26.07 57.16 35.41
N GLY A 114 -26.22 57.06 34.09
CA GLY A 114 -26.58 58.18 33.23
C GLY A 114 -25.50 58.97 32.49
N PRO A 115 -24.16 58.90 32.74
CA PRO A 115 -23.18 59.63 31.93
C PRO A 115 -23.15 59.21 30.46
N PHE A 116 -23.51 57.96 30.14
CA PHE A 116 -23.61 57.47 28.77
C PHE A 116 -25.03 56.95 28.47
N LYS A 117 -25.44 56.96 27.21
CA LYS A 117 -26.75 56.49 26.75
C LYS A 117 -26.69 55.21 25.93
N SER A 118 -25.52 54.83 25.43
CA SER A 118 -25.31 53.61 24.65
C SER A 118 -23.88 53.10 24.80
N ALA A 119 -23.66 51.82 24.52
CA ALA A 119 -22.35 51.19 24.55
C ALA A 119 -21.38 51.87 23.56
N ILE A 120 -21.86 52.14 22.34
CA ILE A 120 -21.06 52.78 21.30
C ILE A 120 -20.66 54.22 21.64
N GLN A 121 -21.51 54.94 22.40
CA GLN A 121 -21.16 56.28 22.88
C GLN A 121 -19.92 56.22 23.77
N HIS A 122 -19.93 55.34 24.77
CA HIS A 122 -18.75 55.15 25.62
C HIS A 122 -17.54 54.72 24.80
N PHE A 123 -17.70 53.82 23.84
CA PHE A 123 -16.57 53.36 23.03
C PHE A 123 -15.93 54.49 22.21
N ILE A 124 -16.74 55.33 21.56
CA ILE A 124 -16.24 56.47 20.77
C ILE A 124 -15.56 57.51 21.67
N GLU A 125 -16.14 57.82 22.83
CA GLU A 125 -15.63 58.87 23.72
C GLU A 125 -14.40 58.42 24.53
N TYR A 126 -14.36 57.16 24.99
CA TYR A 126 -13.33 56.65 25.91
C TYR A 126 -12.78 55.29 25.50
N GLY A 127 -13.63 54.36 25.08
CA GLY A 127 -13.19 52.97 24.86
C GLY A 127 -12.06 52.82 23.84
N LYS A 128 -12.06 53.64 22.77
CA LYS A 128 -10.98 53.69 21.79
C LYS A 128 -9.65 54.12 22.40
N SER A 129 -9.64 55.21 23.17
CA SER A 129 -8.40 55.73 23.79
C SER A 129 -7.92 54.86 24.95
N GLU A 130 -8.83 54.10 25.56
CA GLU A 130 -8.53 53.10 26.59
C GLU A 130 -8.13 51.73 26.01
N ASN A 131 -8.05 51.58 24.68
CA ASN A 131 -7.78 50.33 23.99
C ASN A 131 -8.75 49.18 24.36
N ARG A 132 -10.01 49.50 24.66
CA ARG A 132 -11.03 48.47 24.95
C ARG A 132 -11.45 47.77 23.66
N GLN A 133 -11.52 46.44 23.71
CA GLN A 133 -11.99 45.64 22.58
C GLN A 133 -13.49 45.85 22.35
N ALA A 134 -13.84 46.26 21.13
CA ALA A 134 -15.20 46.62 20.72
C ALA A 134 -16.01 45.47 20.12
N ALA A 135 -15.36 44.45 19.58
CA ALA A 135 -15.98 43.29 18.95
C ALA A 135 -15.06 42.07 19.06
N PRO A 136 -15.60 40.85 18.89
CA PRO A 136 -14.80 39.66 18.69
C PRO A 136 -13.84 39.84 17.52
N THR A 137 -12.62 39.33 17.66
CA THR A 137 -11.57 39.47 16.65
C THR A 137 -11.43 38.22 15.78
N ALA A 138 -12.04 37.10 16.18
CA ALA A 138 -12.12 35.86 15.41
C ALA A 138 -13.57 35.53 15.03
N GLN A 139 -13.75 34.74 13.97
CA GLN A 139 -15.04 34.16 13.60
C GLN A 139 -14.91 32.67 13.26
N LEU A 140 -15.86 31.84 13.70
CA LEU A 140 -15.96 30.42 13.39
C LEU A 140 -17.16 30.13 12.48
N ALA A 141 -16.96 29.37 11.40
CA ALA A 141 -18.00 29.01 10.43
C ALA A 141 -17.75 27.61 9.85
N PHE A 142 -18.78 26.94 9.33
CA PHE A 142 -18.55 25.76 8.48
C PHE A 142 -17.82 26.18 7.20
N SER A 143 -16.92 25.33 6.69
CA SER A 143 -16.19 25.58 5.45
C SER A 143 -17.12 25.63 4.23
N VAL A 144 -18.16 24.79 4.24
CA VAL A 144 -19.17 24.65 3.18
C VAL A 144 -20.57 24.44 3.77
N ALA A 145 -21.60 24.52 2.92
CA ALA A 145 -22.99 24.33 3.33
C ALA A 145 -23.43 22.85 3.35
N GLU A 146 -22.71 21.97 2.65
CA GLU A 146 -23.07 20.57 2.43
C GLU A 146 -21.84 19.68 2.59
N PHE A 147 -21.99 18.59 3.33
CA PHE A 147 -21.00 17.55 3.59
C PHE A 147 -21.61 16.17 3.28
N SER A 148 -20.76 15.15 3.11
CA SER A 148 -21.18 13.76 2.97
C SER A 148 -20.27 12.82 3.75
N ALA A 149 -20.84 11.72 4.23
CA ALA A 149 -20.22 10.71 5.06
C ALA A 149 -20.76 9.32 4.69
N ILE A 150 -19.96 8.27 4.82
CA ILE A 150 -20.40 6.88 4.65
C ILE A 150 -20.73 6.31 6.04
N GLU A 151 -21.73 5.45 6.13
CA GLU A 151 -22.22 4.82 7.37
C GLU A 151 -21.38 3.61 7.86
N ASP A 152 -20.06 3.61 7.64
CA ASP A 152 -19.20 2.43 7.88
C ASP A 152 -18.71 2.25 9.34
N GLY A 153 -19.33 2.97 10.29
CA GLY A 153 -18.96 2.92 11.71
C GLY A 153 -17.62 3.57 12.09
N THR A 154 -16.92 4.21 11.15
CA THR A 154 -15.66 4.91 11.42
C THR A 154 -15.91 6.37 11.83
N PRO A 155 -15.24 6.93 12.87
CA PRO A 155 -15.33 8.35 13.20
C PRO A 155 -14.77 9.22 12.05
N ILE A 156 -15.63 9.95 11.35
CA ILE A 156 -15.30 10.55 10.04
C ILE A 156 -14.59 11.90 10.16
N ALA A 157 -13.73 12.19 9.19
CA ALA A 157 -13.04 13.46 8.96
C ALA A 157 -13.78 14.41 7.97
N ALA A 158 -15.12 14.47 7.99
CA ALA A 158 -15.88 15.12 6.91
C ALA A 158 -16.33 16.57 7.20
N VAL A 159 -16.65 16.91 8.45
CA VAL A 159 -17.20 18.24 8.77
C VAL A 159 -16.06 19.18 9.14
N VAL A 160 -15.84 20.22 8.34
CA VAL A 160 -14.74 21.17 8.57
C VAL A 160 -15.27 22.52 9.04
N LEU A 161 -14.70 23.01 10.14
CA LEU A 161 -14.87 24.39 10.62
C LEU A 161 -13.65 25.22 10.25
N THR A 162 -13.89 26.47 9.85
CA THR A 162 -12.88 27.47 9.55
C THR A 162 -12.92 28.58 10.61
N ARG A 163 -11.74 29.08 10.95
CA ARG A 163 -11.52 30.25 11.79
C ARG A 163 -10.93 31.37 10.95
N THR A 164 -11.57 32.53 10.96
CA THR A 164 -11.08 33.76 10.30
C THR A 164 -10.84 34.86 11.33
N GLY A 165 -10.01 35.85 11.01
CA GLY A 165 -9.64 36.94 11.93
C GLY A 165 -8.41 36.64 12.78
N GLU A 166 -8.41 37.06 14.05
CA GLU A 166 -7.29 36.84 14.98
C GLU A 166 -7.13 35.37 15.34
N VAL A 167 -5.92 34.83 15.18
CA VAL A 167 -5.60 33.42 15.42
C VAL A 167 -4.79 33.18 16.69
N ASN A 168 -4.32 34.23 17.35
CA ASN A 168 -3.29 34.15 18.41
C ASN A 168 -3.80 33.68 19.78
N GLN A 169 -5.10 33.41 19.93
CA GLN A 169 -5.73 32.96 21.18
C GLN A 169 -6.55 31.70 20.93
N ALA A 170 -6.75 30.87 21.95
CA ALA A 170 -7.64 29.73 21.82
C ALA A 170 -9.11 30.20 21.71
N VAL A 171 -9.89 29.57 20.82
CA VAL A 171 -11.33 29.81 20.66
C VAL A 171 -12.07 28.48 20.57
N SER A 172 -13.36 28.47 20.86
CA SER A 172 -14.17 27.27 20.66
C SER A 172 -15.58 27.60 20.16
N ALA A 173 -16.24 26.62 19.56
CA ALA A 173 -17.66 26.61 19.25
C ALA A 173 -18.24 25.19 19.45
N THR A 174 -19.55 25.10 19.63
CA THR A 174 -20.26 23.82 19.76
C THR A 174 -21.08 23.54 18.51
N VAL A 175 -20.87 22.39 17.88
CA VAL A 175 -21.70 21.86 16.80
C VAL A 175 -22.88 21.10 17.42
N ILE A 176 -24.09 21.57 17.14
CA ILE A 176 -25.35 20.92 17.52
C ILE A 176 -25.83 20.10 16.33
N LEU A 177 -26.19 18.84 16.61
CA LEU A 177 -26.78 17.90 15.68
C LEU A 177 -28.30 17.93 15.84
N ALA A 178 -29.04 17.89 14.73
CA ALA A 178 -30.50 17.84 14.76
C ALA A 178 -31.02 16.96 13.62
N ASP A 179 -32.06 16.18 13.93
CA ASP A 179 -32.68 15.25 12.97
C ASP A 179 -33.09 15.97 11.67
N GLY A 180 -32.85 15.28 10.56
CA GLY A 180 -33.36 15.64 9.24
C GLY A 180 -34.24 14.50 8.71
N SER A 181 -33.76 13.77 7.70
CA SER A 181 -34.29 12.42 7.45
C SER A 181 -33.59 11.38 8.33
N ALA A 182 -32.32 11.63 8.70
CA ALA A 182 -31.63 10.86 9.72
C ALA A 182 -32.20 11.17 11.12
N ALA A 183 -32.43 10.12 11.90
CA ALA A 183 -32.97 10.09 13.25
C ALA A 183 -31.92 9.68 14.30
N ALA A 184 -31.85 10.47 15.38
CA ALA A 184 -31.00 10.16 16.52
C ALA A 184 -31.24 8.75 17.09
N SER A 185 -30.13 8.04 17.35
CA SER A 185 -30.09 6.64 17.85
C SER A 185 -30.42 5.57 16.83
N ALA A 186 -30.79 5.92 15.59
CA ALA A 186 -30.76 5.01 14.45
C ALA A 186 -29.42 5.21 13.72
N ASP A 187 -29.14 6.44 13.27
CA ASP A 187 -28.05 6.68 12.30
C ASP A 187 -26.91 7.55 12.90
N TYR A 188 -27.15 8.21 14.03
CA TYR A 188 -26.13 9.02 14.72
C TYR A 188 -26.35 9.16 16.24
N GLU A 189 -25.26 9.42 16.97
CA GLU A 189 -25.36 9.79 18.40
C GLU A 189 -25.67 11.28 18.57
N ASN A 190 -26.78 11.58 19.24
CA ASN A 190 -27.21 12.96 19.46
C ASN A 190 -26.47 13.63 20.65
N SER A 191 -25.16 13.78 20.49
CA SER A 191 -24.29 14.50 21.42
C SER A 191 -23.73 15.76 20.76
N ALA A 192 -23.84 16.90 21.43
CA ALA A 192 -23.23 18.13 20.95
C ALA A 192 -21.70 18.02 20.94
N VAL A 193 -21.06 18.45 19.85
CA VAL A 193 -19.60 18.32 19.65
C VAL A 193 -18.92 19.66 19.91
N VAL A 194 -18.08 19.73 20.95
CA VAL A 194 -17.29 20.93 21.25
C VAL A 194 -16.01 20.90 20.41
N VAL A 195 -15.79 21.98 19.65
CA VAL A 195 -14.63 22.14 18.77
C VAL A 195 -13.77 23.27 19.29
N GLU A 196 -12.53 22.94 19.66
CA GLU A 196 -11.54 23.90 20.15
C GLU A 196 -10.47 24.15 19.09
N PHE A 197 -10.16 25.42 18.86
CA PHE A 197 -9.03 25.88 18.06
C PHE A 197 -7.96 26.43 19.00
N ALA A 198 -6.79 25.82 19.01
CA ALA A 198 -5.60 26.34 19.66
C ALA A 198 -5.08 27.63 18.97
N PRO A 199 -4.20 28.41 19.63
CA PRO A 199 -3.53 29.53 18.98
C PRO A 199 -2.82 29.10 17.69
N GLY A 200 -3.08 29.80 16.60
CA GLY A 200 -2.52 29.53 15.27
C GLY A 200 -3.38 28.62 14.39
N GLU A 201 -4.32 27.85 14.96
CA GLU A 201 -5.18 26.97 14.16
C GLU A 201 -6.25 27.77 13.42
N THR A 202 -6.36 27.51 12.11
CA THR A 202 -7.32 28.17 11.21
C THR A 202 -8.41 27.23 10.70
N GLU A 203 -8.22 25.92 10.80
CA GLU A 203 -9.20 24.90 10.42
C GLU A 203 -9.25 23.77 11.46
N LYS A 204 -10.43 23.18 11.65
CA LYS A 204 -10.64 21.97 12.45
C LYS A 204 -11.57 21.02 11.73
N ILE A 205 -11.17 19.75 11.73
CA ILE A 205 -12.02 18.64 11.35
C ILE A 205 -12.82 18.22 12.59
N VAL A 206 -14.13 18.07 12.43
CA VAL A 206 -15.08 17.70 13.47
C VAL A 206 -15.57 16.28 13.21
N SER A 207 -15.31 15.39 14.17
CA SER A 207 -15.82 14.02 14.13
C SER A 207 -17.28 13.99 14.58
N ILE A 208 -18.15 13.57 13.67
CA ILE A 208 -19.57 13.31 13.95
C ILE A 208 -19.72 11.79 14.15
N PRO A 209 -20.20 11.33 15.32
CA PRO A 209 -20.40 9.91 15.59
C PRO A 209 -21.65 9.39 14.84
N LEU A 210 -21.43 8.65 13.75
CA LEU A 210 -22.49 7.91 13.03
C LEU A 210 -22.60 6.48 13.57
N LEU A 211 -23.77 5.87 13.39
CA LEU A 211 -24.08 4.52 13.86
C LEU A 211 -24.25 3.58 12.66
N ASP A 212 -23.36 2.61 12.52
CA ASP A 212 -23.52 1.50 11.57
C ASP A 212 -24.48 0.47 12.17
N ASP A 213 -25.61 0.23 11.50
CA ASP A 213 -26.65 -0.69 11.97
C ASP A 213 -26.81 -1.94 11.09
N GLY A 214 -26.08 -2.03 9.97
CA GLY A 214 -26.15 -3.13 9.01
C GLY A 214 -27.55 -3.36 8.43
N VAL A 215 -28.38 -2.34 8.28
CA VAL A 215 -29.67 -2.39 7.58
C VAL A 215 -29.59 -1.58 6.28
N PRO A 216 -30.02 -2.12 5.12
CA PRO A 216 -30.08 -1.34 3.89
C PRO A 216 -31.11 -0.22 3.96
N GLU A 217 -30.62 1.01 3.88
CA GLU A 217 -31.38 2.24 3.93
C GLU A 217 -31.15 3.09 2.68
N SER A 218 -31.74 4.28 2.65
CA SER A 218 -31.54 5.25 1.58
C SER A 218 -30.76 6.43 2.13
N ASP A 219 -29.88 7.06 1.35
CA ASP A 219 -29.09 8.22 1.81
C ASP A 219 -29.94 9.24 2.60
N GLU A 220 -29.46 9.59 3.80
CA GLU A 220 -30.19 10.41 4.76
C GLU A 220 -29.49 11.72 5.10
N ILE A 221 -30.21 12.69 5.67
CA ILE A 221 -29.71 14.03 5.95
C ILE A 221 -29.73 14.31 7.46
N LEU A 222 -28.59 14.74 7.99
CA LEU A 222 -28.40 15.27 9.33
C LEU A 222 -28.17 16.80 9.28
N ASN A 223 -28.89 17.56 10.12
CA ASN A 223 -28.74 19.02 10.18
C ASN A 223 -27.67 19.42 11.22
N LEU A 224 -26.72 20.27 10.81
CA LEU A 224 -25.65 20.77 11.67
C LEU A 224 -25.82 22.27 11.93
N THR A 225 -25.69 22.71 13.19
CA THR A 225 -25.75 24.12 13.57
C THR A 225 -24.63 24.50 14.54
N LEU A 226 -23.91 25.59 14.25
CA LEU A 226 -22.95 26.18 15.18
C LEU A 226 -23.65 27.00 16.26
N SER A 227 -23.20 26.79 17.49
CA SER A 227 -23.69 27.46 18.68
C SER A 227 -22.52 27.81 19.62
N GLU A 228 -22.81 28.62 20.65
CA GLU A 228 -21.96 28.88 21.82
C GLU A 228 -20.46 29.04 21.54
N SER A 229 -20.00 30.28 21.34
CA SER A 229 -18.60 30.53 21.00
C SER A 229 -17.82 31.21 22.13
N THR A 230 -16.60 30.76 22.41
CA THR A 230 -15.75 31.29 23.52
C THR A 230 -14.38 31.78 23.02
N GLY A 231 -13.63 32.51 23.86
CA GLY A 231 -12.26 32.93 23.53
C GLY A 231 -12.12 34.17 22.63
N ASN A 232 -13.06 35.13 22.71
CA ASN A 232 -13.07 36.35 21.87
C ASN A 232 -13.41 36.08 20.38
N THR A 233 -14.29 35.11 20.14
CA THR A 233 -14.76 34.73 18.80
C THR A 233 -16.26 34.98 18.61
N ALA A 234 -16.69 35.19 17.38
CA ALA A 234 -18.09 35.19 16.96
C ALA A 234 -18.38 34.01 16.02
N LEU A 235 -19.66 33.74 15.74
CA LEU A 235 -20.04 32.84 14.66
C LEU A 235 -20.05 33.63 13.33
N GLY A 236 -19.38 33.10 12.30
CA GLY A 236 -19.32 33.66 10.95
C GLY A 236 -20.63 33.50 10.18
N ALA A 237 -20.61 33.74 8.86
CA ALA A 237 -21.82 33.72 8.04
C ALA A 237 -22.43 32.31 7.87
N GLN A 238 -21.59 31.30 7.64
CA GLN A 238 -22.01 29.90 7.46
C GLN A 238 -22.18 29.21 8.82
N LYS A 239 -23.33 29.41 9.46
CA LYS A 239 -23.64 28.86 10.80
C LYS A 239 -24.33 27.50 10.77
N THR A 240 -24.81 27.07 9.61
CA THR A 240 -25.55 25.83 9.42
C THR A 240 -24.96 25.04 8.25
N ALA A 241 -25.02 23.72 8.31
CA ALA A 241 -24.64 22.84 7.20
C ALA A 241 -25.51 21.57 7.21
N LEU A 242 -25.57 20.88 6.08
CA LEU A 242 -26.21 19.58 5.93
C LEU A 242 -25.12 18.50 5.81
N LEU A 243 -25.30 17.37 6.48
CA LEU A 243 -24.48 16.17 6.31
C LEU A 243 -25.33 15.07 5.68
N THR A 244 -24.94 14.58 4.51
CA THR A 244 -25.56 13.41 3.87
C THR A 244 -24.87 12.15 4.39
N ILE A 245 -25.63 11.27 5.02
CA ILE A 245 -25.20 9.93 5.45
C ILE A 245 -25.50 8.98 4.29
N ILE A 246 -24.46 8.33 3.77
CA ILE A 246 -24.51 7.43 2.62
C ILE A 246 -24.43 6.01 3.15
N ASP A 247 -25.53 5.27 2.99
CA ASP A 247 -25.66 3.85 3.32
C ASP A 247 -24.64 3.00 2.53
N ASP A 248 -23.94 2.09 3.20
CA ASP A 248 -23.02 1.13 2.59
C ASP A 248 -23.55 -0.31 2.50
N GLU A 249 -24.77 -0.55 2.99
CA GLU A 249 -25.51 -1.82 3.03
C GLU A 249 -26.14 -2.21 1.68
N LYS A 250 -25.41 -1.98 0.57
CA LYS A 250 -25.92 -2.23 -0.79
C LYS A 250 -25.86 -3.72 -1.18
N PRO A 251 -26.99 -4.35 -1.62
CA PRO A 251 -26.99 -5.76 -2.02
C PRO A 251 -26.21 -6.10 -3.30
N GLY A 252 -25.87 -5.10 -4.11
CA GLY A 252 -25.04 -5.28 -5.30
C GLY A 252 -25.74 -5.79 -6.55
N GLN A 253 -24.94 -5.99 -7.60
CA GLN A 253 -25.31 -6.36 -8.95
C GLN A 253 -24.61 -7.65 -9.37
N LEU A 254 -25.37 -8.64 -9.85
CA LEU A 254 -24.82 -9.92 -10.31
C LEU A 254 -24.63 -9.93 -11.84
N ALA A 255 -23.45 -10.33 -12.29
CA ALA A 255 -23.08 -10.44 -13.70
C ALA A 255 -22.13 -11.62 -13.93
N PHE A 256 -22.06 -12.17 -15.14
CA PHE A 256 -20.97 -13.08 -15.51
C PHE A 256 -19.64 -12.32 -15.51
N ALA A 257 -18.56 -12.98 -15.09
CA ALA A 257 -17.23 -12.38 -15.09
C ALA A 257 -16.74 -12.10 -16.52
N ASP A 258 -17.10 -12.97 -17.46
CA ASP A 258 -16.71 -12.92 -18.87
C ASP A 258 -17.92 -13.15 -19.80
N ALA A 259 -17.80 -12.70 -21.05
CA ALA A 259 -18.79 -12.97 -22.09
C ALA A 259 -18.68 -14.40 -22.66
N GLU A 260 -17.53 -15.05 -22.50
CA GLU A 260 -17.23 -16.38 -23.01
C GLU A 260 -16.46 -17.21 -21.98
N PHE A 261 -16.86 -18.46 -21.79
CA PHE A 261 -16.22 -19.44 -20.92
C PHE A 261 -15.80 -20.68 -21.71
N ASN A 262 -14.84 -21.45 -21.19
CA ASN A 262 -14.39 -22.69 -21.82
C ASN A 262 -14.41 -23.83 -20.79
N VAL A 263 -14.85 -25.02 -21.22
CA VAL A 263 -14.86 -26.23 -20.39
C VAL A 263 -14.43 -27.41 -21.23
N LEU A 264 -13.66 -28.33 -20.64
CA LEU A 264 -13.32 -29.59 -21.29
C LEU A 264 -14.47 -30.59 -21.12
N GLU A 265 -14.73 -31.35 -22.16
CA GLU A 265 -15.64 -32.50 -22.16
C GLU A 265 -15.04 -33.65 -21.35
N LEU A 266 -15.36 -33.69 -20.05
CA LEU A 266 -14.86 -34.69 -19.10
C LEU A 266 -16.02 -35.32 -18.34
N ASP A 267 -15.90 -36.61 -18.00
CA ASP A 267 -16.86 -37.40 -17.20
C ASP A 267 -17.00 -36.95 -15.72
N VAL A 268 -16.52 -35.75 -15.38
CA VAL A 268 -16.59 -35.16 -14.04
C VAL A 268 -17.05 -33.70 -14.12
N PRO A 269 -17.94 -33.24 -13.21
CA PRO A 269 -18.34 -31.84 -13.15
C PRO A 269 -17.13 -30.92 -12.92
N THR A 270 -16.93 -29.94 -13.80
CA THR A 270 -15.83 -28.98 -13.73
C THR A 270 -16.37 -27.58 -13.44
N LEU A 271 -15.73 -26.87 -12.51
CA LEU A 271 -15.98 -25.45 -12.24
C LEU A 271 -15.52 -24.64 -13.45
N ALA A 272 -16.44 -23.96 -14.15
CA ALA A 272 -16.14 -23.35 -15.44
C ALA A 272 -16.78 -21.96 -15.66
N VAL A 273 -17.86 -21.64 -14.92
CA VAL A 273 -18.61 -20.39 -15.12
C VAL A 273 -18.54 -19.56 -13.85
N SER A 274 -17.92 -18.38 -13.94
CA SER A 274 -17.82 -17.42 -12.84
C SER A 274 -18.86 -16.30 -12.96
N VAL A 275 -19.45 -15.97 -11.82
CA VAL A 275 -20.39 -14.85 -11.62
C VAL A 275 -19.78 -13.92 -10.59
N ILE A 276 -19.79 -12.63 -10.87
CA ILE A 276 -19.28 -11.56 -10.00
C ILE A 276 -20.44 -10.72 -9.44
N ARG A 277 -20.23 -10.20 -8.22
CA ARG A 277 -21.12 -9.28 -7.52
C ARG A 277 -20.42 -7.93 -7.36
N THR A 278 -21.04 -6.88 -7.88
CA THR A 278 -20.47 -5.52 -7.94
C THR A 278 -21.42 -4.49 -7.34
N ALA A 279 -20.98 -3.25 -7.11
CA ALA A 279 -21.83 -2.16 -6.59
C ALA A 279 -22.55 -2.48 -5.25
N GLY A 280 -21.93 -3.32 -4.42
CA GLY A 280 -22.44 -3.74 -3.12
C GLY A 280 -22.18 -5.23 -2.84
N SER A 281 -21.95 -5.58 -1.58
CA SER A 281 -21.76 -6.97 -1.14
C SER A 281 -22.58 -7.32 0.10
N PHE A 282 -23.52 -6.46 0.47
CA PHE A 282 -24.28 -6.58 1.70
C PHE A 282 -25.43 -7.61 1.60
N GLY A 283 -25.56 -8.48 2.59
CA GLY A 283 -26.58 -9.52 2.66
C GLY A 283 -26.35 -10.70 1.71
N GLU A 284 -27.10 -11.79 1.93
CA GLU A 284 -27.10 -12.95 1.04
C GLU A 284 -27.96 -12.67 -0.21
N VAL A 285 -27.39 -12.92 -1.39
CA VAL A 285 -28.09 -12.76 -2.68
C VAL A 285 -27.94 -14.03 -3.51
N SER A 286 -28.86 -14.25 -4.45
CA SER A 286 -28.73 -15.38 -5.37
C SER A 286 -29.23 -15.06 -6.76
N ALA A 287 -28.81 -15.85 -7.73
CA ALA A 287 -29.35 -15.90 -9.07
C ALA A 287 -29.39 -17.36 -9.56
N THR A 288 -30.07 -17.58 -10.68
CA THR A 288 -30.09 -18.86 -11.37
C THR A 288 -29.44 -18.69 -12.74
N ILE A 289 -28.49 -19.56 -13.06
CA ILE A 289 -27.91 -19.68 -14.40
C ILE A 289 -28.78 -20.66 -15.19
N ASN A 290 -29.41 -20.17 -16.26
CA ASN A 290 -30.14 -20.99 -17.21
C ASN A 290 -29.23 -21.38 -18.38
N LEU A 291 -29.31 -22.64 -18.80
CA LEU A 291 -28.50 -23.19 -19.89
C LEU A 291 -29.39 -23.44 -21.10
N ASN A 292 -29.19 -22.67 -22.17
CA ASN A 292 -29.94 -22.74 -23.41
C ASN A 292 -29.05 -23.28 -24.54
N ALA A 293 -29.64 -24.02 -25.47
CA ALA A 293 -28.88 -24.61 -26.58
C ALA A 293 -28.21 -23.53 -27.44
N GLY A 294 -26.94 -23.72 -27.74
CA GLY A 294 -26.20 -23.02 -28.80
C GLY A 294 -26.06 -23.95 -30.00
N THR A 295 -24.84 -24.43 -30.26
CA THR A 295 -24.58 -25.57 -31.15
C THR A 295 -24.67 -26.92 -30.43
N ALA A 296 -24.50 -26.93 -29.10
CA ALA A 296 -24.63 -28.11 -28.26
C ALA A 296 -26.09 -28.55 -28.10
N THR A 297 -26.31 -29.87 -28.08
CA THR A 297 -27.58 -30.55 -27.84
C THR A 297 -27.71 -30.99 -26.37
N ALA A 298 -28.79 -30.60 -25.71
CA ALA A 298 -29.04 -30.98 -24.32
C ALA A 298 -29.26 -32.49 -24.16
N SER A 299 -28.70 -33.07 -23.09
CA SER A 299 -28.64 -34.52 -22.78
C SER A 299 -27.67 -35.34 -23.63
N GLU A 300 -27.17 -34.78 -24.74
CA GLU A 300 -26.05 -35.35 -25.51
C GLU A 300 -24.74 -34.72 -25.02
N ASP A 301 -24.70 -33.39 -24.90
CA ASP A 301 -23.44 -32.68 -24.57
C ASP A 301 -23.46 -32.03 -23.16
N TYR A 302 -24.65 -31.71 -22.64
CA TYR A 302 -24.77 -31.08 -21.32
C TYR A 302 -26.10 -31.35 -20.63
N ASN A 303 -26.13 -31.25 -19.30
CA ASN A 303 -27.36 -31.27 -18.52
C ASN A 303 -27.97 -29.87 -18.44
N SER A 304 -29.16 -29.66 -19.00
CA SER A 304 -29.86 -28.37 -19.02
C SER A 304 -30.56 -28.00 -17.70
N THR A 305 -30.20 -28.61 -16.58
CA THR A 305 -30.75 -28.27 -15.25
C THR A 305 -30.26 -26.89 -14.83
N PRO A 306 -31.14 -25.93 -14.50
CA PRO A 306 -30.72 -24.61 -14.04
C PRO A 306 -29.84 -24.68 -12.78
N ILE A 307 -28.79 -23.86 -12.74
CA ILE A 307 -27.77 -23.91 -11.69
C ILE A 307 -27.97 -22.72 -10.73
N PRO A 308 -28.28 -22.94 -9.44
CA PRO A 308 -28.35 -21.85 -8.48
C PRO A 308 -26.94 -21.35 -8.12
N VAL A 309 -26.78 -20.03 -8.05
CA VAL A 309 -25.59 -19.37 -7.52
C VAL A 309 -26.01 -18.46 -6.36
N THR A 310 -25.49 -18.73 -5.16
CA THR A 310 -25.85 -18.00 -3.93
C THR A 310 -24.60 -17.38 -3.35
N PHE A 311 -24.55 -16.06 -3.21
CA PHE A 311 -23.47 -15.30 -2.57
C PHE A 311 -23.83 -15.06 -1.12
N ALA A 312 -22.93 -15.43 -0.20
CA ALA A 312 -23.04 -15.04 1.20
C ALA A 312 -22.77 -13.53 1.37
N ASN A 313 -23.07 -12.99 2.56
CA ASN A 313 -22.70 -11.62 2.91
C ASN A 313 -21.18 -11.40 2.73
N GLY A 314 -20.80 -10.32 2.04
CA GLY A 314 -19.40 -10.00 1.73
C GLY A 314 -18.78 -10.80 0.57
N GLU A 315 -19.48 -11.79 0.02
CA GLU A 315 -18.97 -12.59 -1.10
C GLU A 315 -19.14 -11.85 -2.43
N ILE A 316 -18.05 -11.72 -3.19
CA ILE A 316 -18.01 -10.92 -4.43
C ILE A 316 -17.84 -11.75 -5.71
N GLU A 317 -17.51 -13.04 -5.62
CA GLU A 317 -17.33 -13.91 -6.78
C GLU A 317 -17.73 -15.36 -6.46
N LYS A 318 -18.39 -16.04 -7.40
CA LYS A 318 -18.69 -17.48 -7.36
C LYS A 318 -18.37 -18.14 -8.68
N THR A 319 -17.70 -19.29 -8.63
CA THR A 319 -17.59 -20.19 -9.77
C THR A 319 -18.49 -21.40 -9.57
N VAL A 320 -19.29 -21.76 -10.56
CA VAL A 320 -20.18 -22.93 -10.52
C VAL A 320 -19.74 -24.00 -11.51
N ALA A 321 -20.10 -25.25 -11.19
CA ALA A 321 -19.84 -26.39 -12.05
C ALA A 321 -20.96 -26.55 -13.07
N VAL A 322 -20.61 -26.73 -14.34
CA VAL A 322 -21.57 -27.08 -15.39
C VAL A 322 -21.45 -28.58 -15.66
N PRO A 323 -22.52 -29.37 -15.51
CA PRO A 323 -22.47 -30.79 -15.81
C PRO A 323 -22.47 -31.00 -17.33
N ILE A 324 -21.30 -31.29 -17.88
CA ILE A 324 -21.09 -31.71 -19.27
C ILE A 324 -21.28 -33.22 -19.36
N VAL A 325 -21.84 -33.69 -20.46
CA VAL A 325 -21.95 -35.12 -20.79
C VAL A 325 -20.80 -35.41 -21.73
N ALA A 326 -19.91 -36.33 -21.35
CA ALA A 326 -18.81 -36.73 -22.21
C ALA A 326 -19.21 -37.93 -23.06
N ASP A 327 -18.71 -37.98 -24.29
CA ASP A 327 -18.78 -39.15 -25.13
C ASP A 327 -17.39 -39.66 -25.58
N THR A 328 -17.32 -40.32 -26.73
CA THR A 328 -16.08 -40.93 -27.26
C THR A 328 -15.85 -40.56 -28.73
N VAL A 329 -16.64 -39.62 -29.25
CA VAL A 329 -16.66 -39.16 -30.63
C VAL A 329 -15.93 -37.84 -30.68
N ALA A 330 -14.89 -37.77 -31.51
CA ALA A 330 -14.22 -36.50 -31.73
C ALA A 330 -15.14 -35.54 -32.51
N GLU A 331 -15.67 -34.53 -31.83
CA GLU A 331 -16.54 -33.48 -32.39
C GLU A 331 -15.85 -32.10 -32.48
N ASN A 332 -16.55 -31.12 -33.07
CA ASN A 332 -16.10 -29.72 -33.10
C ASN A 332 -16.35 -29.05 -31.74
N ILE A 333 -15.85 -27.83 -31.52
CA ILE A 333 -16.20 -27.07 -30.31
C ILE A 333 -17.68 -26.75 -30.33
N ASP A 334 -18.39 -27.16 -29.27
CA ASP A 334 -19.81 -26.91 -29.10
C ASP A 334 -20.11 -25.80 -28.10
N THR A 335 -21.27 -25.16 -28.24
CA THR A 335 -21.61 -23.93 -27.51
C THR A 335 -22.94 -24.05 -26.77
N VAL A 336 -22.96 -23.54 -25.54
CA VAL A 336 -24.16 -23.40 -24.69
C VAL A 336 -24.34 -21.91 -24.33
N ASN A 337 -25.54 -21.38 -24.53
CA ASN A 337 -25.87 -20.00 -24.17
C ASN A 337 -26.35 -19.92 -22.72
N LEU A 338 -25.74 -19.04 -21.92
CA LEU A 338 -26.02 -18.85 -20.50
C LEU A 338 -26.76 -17.54 -20.24
N THR A 339 -27.77 -17.55 -19.37
CA THR A 339 -28.45 -16.32 -18.89
C THR A 339 -28.57 -16.32 -17.36
N LEU A 340 -28.45 -15.14 -16.75
CA LEU A 340 -28.72 -14.92 -15.32
C LEU A 340 -30.16 -14.46 -15.10
N GLU A 341 -30.92 -15.22 -14.32
CA GLU A 341 -32.33 -14.95 -14.01
C GLU A 341 -32.65 -15.19 -12.53
N ASN A 342 -33.88 -14.87 -12.11
CA ASN A 342 -34.41 -15.13 -10.76
C ASN A 342 -33.54 -14.56 -9.63
N LEU A 343 -33.09 -13.30 -9.76
CA LEU A 343 -32.29 -12.65 -8.72
C LEU A 343 -33.09 -12.48 -7.42
N THR A 344 -32.48 -12.77 -6.28
CA THR A 344 -33.07 -12.63 -4.94
C THR A 344 -32.18 -11.81 -4.01
N GLY A 345 -32.70 -11.42 -2.84
CA GLY A 345 -31.93 -10.68 -1.82
C GLY A 345 -31.72 -9.20 -2.17
N GLY A 346 -32.51 -8.64 -3.08
CA GLY A 346 -32.39 -7.23 -3.50
C GLY A 346 -31.32 -6.97 -4.57
N ALA A 347 -30.57 -7.99 -4.99
CA ALA A 347 -29.59 -7.84 -6.06
C ALA A 347 -30.25 -7.46 -7.39
N THR A 348 -29.54 -6.67 -8.20
CA THR A 348 -29.96 -6.31 -9.55
C THR A 348 -29.04 -6.94 -10.60
N ALA A 349 -29.50 -7.05 -11.86
CA ALA A 349 -28.68 -7.62 -12.92
C ALA A 349 -27.64 -6.59 -13.39
N GLY A 350 -26.37 -6.99 -13.44
CA GLY A 350 -25.31 -6.19 -14.06
C GLY A 350 -25.38 -6.21 -15.58
N THR A 351 -24.46 -5.51 -16.24
CA THR A 351 -24.46 -5.34 -17.71
C THR A 351 -24.15 -6.65 -18.46
N GLN A 352 -23.31 -7.53 -17.90
CA GLN A 352 -22.97 -8.84 -18.48
C GLN A 352 -23.89 -9.94 -17.95
N ASN A 353 -25.17 -9.91 -18.32
CA ASN A 353 -26.18 -10.87 -17.84
C ASN A 353 -26.39 -12.11 -18.74
N ALA A 354 -25.61 -12.22 -19.81
CA ALA A 354 -25.55 -13.37 -20.71
C ALA A 354 -24.10 -13.72 -21.06
N ALA A 355 -23.81 -14.99 -21.32
CA ALA A 355 -22.49 -15.47 -21.72
C ALA A 355 -22.61 -16.73 -22.60
N VAL A 356 -21.52 -17.12 -23.25
CA VAL A 356 -21.43 -18.35 -24.05
C VAL A 356 -20.42 -19.30 -23.41
N LEU A 357 -20.77 -20.56 -23.22
CA LEU A 357 -19.86 -21.62 -22.77
C LEU A 357 -19.43 -22.49 -23.96
N ASN A 358 -18.13 -22.56 -24.22
CA ASN A 358 -17.52 -23.40 -25.23
C ASN A 358 -17.09 -24.75 -24.62
N ILE A 359 -17.68 -25.85 -25.09
CA ILE A 359 -17.33 -27.23 -24.74
C ILE A 359 -16.21 -27.67 -25.68
N GLN A 360 -15.03 -27.92 -25.11
CA GLN A 360 -13.83 -28.36 -25.81
C GLN A 360 -13.70 -29.89 -25.72
N ASN A 361 -13.68 -30.53 -26.89
CA ASN A 361 -13.53 -31.96 -27.05
C ASN A 361 -12.19 -32.48 -26.47
N PHE A 362 -12.24 -33.59 -25.72
CA PHE A 362 -11.09 -34.25 -25.09
C PHE A 362 -10.70 -35.61 -25.74
N ASP A 363 -11.41 -36.05 -26.78
CA ASP A 363 -11.20 -37.34 -27.45
C ASP A 363 -10.06 -37.32 -28.48
N PHE A 364 -8.83 -37.34 -27.98
CA PHE A 364 -7.66 -37.73 -28.78
C PHE A 364 -6.91 -38.83 -28.04
N PHE A 365 -6.85 -40.04 -28.62
CA PHE A 365 -5.73 -41.02 -28.61
C PHE A 365 -6.28 -42.45 -28.81
N ASN A 366 -6.37 -42.94 -30.06
CA ASN A 366 -6.47 -44.39 -30.33
C ASN A 366 -6.19 -44.83 -31.79
N ASP A 367 -5.26 -44.20 -32.51
CA ASP A 367 -4.80 -44.75 -33.81
C ASP A 367 -3.28 -45.08 -33.78
N PRO A 368 -2.85 -46.31 -34.10
CA PRO A 368 -1.44 -46.70 -34.06
C PRO A 368 -0.68 -46.12 -35.26
N ILE A 369 0.15 -45.10 -35.03
CA ILE A 369 1.02 -44.52 -36.06
C ILE A 369 2.18 -45.48 -36.37
N ASN A 370 2.27 -45.90 -37.63
CA ASN A 370 3.29 -46.79 -38.18
C ASN A 370 4.44 -45.96 -38.78
N PHE A 371 5.63 -45.98 -38.18
CA PHE A 371 6.78 -45.20 -38.65
C PHE A 371 7.52 -45.91 -39.80
N GLN A 372 7.51 -45.35 -41.01
CA GLN A 372 8.52 -45.66 -42.02
C GLN A 372 9.60 -44.58 -42.05
N THR A 373 10.80 -44.94 -41.60
CA THR A 373 11.96 -44.06 -41.62
C THR A 373 12.60 -44.05 -43.01
N THR A 374 12.52 -42.91 -43.69
CA THR A 374 13.42 -42.62 -44.82
C THR A 374 14.27 -41.41 -44.49
N GLY A 375 15.47 -41.68 -43.96
CA GLY A 375 16.66 -40.83 -43.95
C GLY A 375 16.54 -39.42 -43.37
N ILE A 376 17.09 -39.20 -42.17
CA ILE A 376 17.50 -37.86 -41.73
C ILE A 376 19.01 -37.84 -41.52
N ASN A 377 19.65 -36.88 -42.19
CA ASN A 377 21.06 -36.55 -42.12
C ASN A 377 21.28 -35.60 -40.93
N VAL A 378 22.20 -35.96 -40.05
CA VAL A 378 22.56 -35.18 -38.87
C VAL A 378 23.43 -34.02 -39.36
N GLN A 379 22.90 -32.80 -39.52
CA GLN A 379 23.66 -31.54 -39.34
C GLN A 379 22.85 -30.24 -39.25
N ASP A 380 21.56 -30.15 -39.58
CA ASP A 380 20.82 -28.89 -39.38
C ASP A 380 19.45 -29.12 -38.75
N LEU A 381 19.21 -28.49 -37.60
CA LEU A 381 17.89 -28.38 -36.98
C LEU A 381 16.97 -27.58 -37.91
N ARG A 382 15.98 -28.23 -38.51
CA ARG A 382 14.55 -27.82 -38.51
C ARG A 382 13.75 -28.66 -39.53
N THR A 383 12.52 -29.01 -39.13
CA THR A 383 11.39 -29.55 -39.92
C THR A 383 11.27 -31.07 -39.96
N VAL A 384 10.33 -31.62 -39.17
CA VAL A 384 9.61 -32.86 -39.51
C VAL A 384 8.34 -32.43 -40.23
N VAL A 385 8.23 -32.78 -41.51
CA VAL A 385 7.00 -32.60 -42.29
C VAL A 385 6.13 -33.83 -42.06
N LEU A 386 4.96 -33.66 -41.44
CA LEU A 386 3.93 -34.69 -41.41
C LEU A 386 3.01 -34.49 -42.61
N GLN A 387 2.96 -35.48 -43.52
CA GLN A 387 1.95 -35.58 -44.57
C GLN A 387 1.10 -36.82 -44.33
N ASN A 388 -0.22 -36.70 -44.50
CA ASN A 388 -1.07 -37.87 -44.70
C ASN A 388 -0.97 -38.33 -46.17
N SER A 389 -1.54 -39.50 -46.48
CA SER A 389 -1.49 -40.13 -47.81
C SER A 389 -2.23 -39.38 -48.94
N GLN A 390 -2.83 -38.22 -48.66
CA GLN A 390 -3.73 -37.50 -49.57
C GLN A 390 -3.39 -36.01 -49.78
N GLY A 391 -2.44 -35.43 -49.03
CA GLY A 391 -1.74 -34.20 -49.43
C GLY A 391 -2.51 -32.86 -49.30
N GLU A 392 -3.59 -32.77 -48.54
CA GLU A 392 -4.40 -31.54 -48.43
C GLU A 392 -4.50 -31.01 -46.99
N TRP A 393 -3.51 -30.23 -46.55
CA TRP A 393 -3.66 -29.16 -45.54
C TRP A 393 -2.63 -28.05 -45.85
N PRO A 394 -2.97 -26.76 -45.70
CA PRO A 394 -2.02 -25.67 -45.89
C PRO A 394 -0.96 -25.72 -44.78
N ALA A 395 0.29 -25.39 -45.13
CA ALA A 395 1.41 -25.36 -44.21
C ALA A 395 1.12 -24.40 -43.04
N ALA A 396 0.70 -24.95 -41.90
CA ALA A 396 0.64 -24.24 -40.64
C ALA A 396 1.94 -24.52 -39.87
N THR A 397 2.68 -23.45 -39.58
CA THR A 397 3.81 -23.46 -38.65
C THR A 397 3.29 -23.85 -37.27
N LEU A 398 3.60 -25.06 -36.80
CA LEU A 398 3.28 -25.50 -35.43
C LEU A 398 4.11 -24.69 -34.43
N GLY A 399 3.45 -23.77 -33.74
CA GLY A 399 3.95 -23.15 -32.52
C GLY A 399 4.02 -24.17 -31.38
N THR A 400 4.94 -23.93 -30.45
CA THR A 400 5.19 -24.66 -29.21
C THR A 400 3.92 -24.97 -28.41
N VAL A 401 3.77 -26.24 -27.98
CA VAL A 401 2.73 -26.72 -27.07
C VAL A 401 2.85 -26.00 -25.72
N GLN A 402 1.86 -25.18 -25.35
CA GLN A 402 1.71 -24.65 -23.99
C GLN A 402 0.64 -25.47 -23.27
N GLY A 403 1.05 -26.23 -22.24
CA GLY A 403 0.19 -26.84 -21.23
C GLY A 403 -0.37 -28.23 -21.59
N GLY A 404 0.12 -29.27 -20.92
CA GLY A 404 -0.45 -30.62 -20.96
C GLY A 404 -0.01 -31.43 -19.73
N GLU A 405 -0.83 -32.40 -19.29
CA GLU A 405 -0.44 -33.35 -18.24
C GLU A 405 0.15 -34.62 -18.87
N ILE A 406 1.19 -35.18 -18.25
CA ILE A 406 1.55 -36.57 -18.54
C ILE A 406 0.62 -37.45 -17.71
N ALA A 407 -0.23 -38.25 -18.38
CA ALA A 407 -1.12 -39.18 -17.71
C ALA A 407 -0.37 -40.00 -16.65
N GLY A 408 -0.84 -39.94 -15.39
CA GLY A 408 -0.19 -40.59 -14.25
C GLY A 408 0.02 -42.09 -14.50
N GLU A 409 1.22 -42.58 -14.18
CA GLU A 409 1.54 -44.01 -14.29
C GLU A 409 1.37 -44.70 -12.93
N LEU A 410 0.87 -45.94 -12.96
CA LEU A 410 0.81 -46.80 -11.77
C LEU A 410 2.24 -47.19 -11.36
N ILE A 411 2.61 -46.89 -10.11
CA ILE A 411 3.90 -47.32 -9.56
C ILE A 411 3.91 -48.85 -9.41
N PRO A 412 4.91 -49.59 -9.93
CA PRO A 412 5.01 -51.03 -9.76
C PRO A 412 5.16 -51.44 -8.29
N ASN A 413 4.55 -52.57 -7.90
CA ASN A 413 4.52 -53.14 -6.54
C ASN A 413 3.66 -52.40 -5.50
N VAL A 414 2.69 -51.61 -5.96
CA VAL A 414 1.62 -51.06 -5.11
C VAL A 414 0.25 -51.55 -5.57
N ASP A 415 -0.68 -51.70 -4.61
CA ASP A 415 -2.04 -52.21 -4.77
C ASP A 415 -2.80 -51.54 -5.94
N ARG A 416 -3.60 -52.31 -6.67
CA ARG A 416 -4.20 -51.97 -7.99
C ARG A 416 -5.34 -50.95 -7.93
N ASN A 417 -5.67 -50.39 -6.77
CA ASN A 417 -6.90 -49.61 -6.60
C ASN A 417 -6.73 -48.08 -6.48
N VAL A 418 -5.62 -47.52 -6.03
CA VAL A 418 -5.42 -46.05 -5.91
C VAL A 418 -3.93 -45.84 -5.65
N ARG A 419 -3.14 -45.12 -6.49
CA ARG A 419 -1.87 -44.33 -6.26
C ARG A 419 -1.32 -43.69 -7.55
N ARG A 420 -2.04 -42.74 -8.16
CA ARG A 420 -1.52 -41.95 -9.28
C ARG A 420 -0.46 -40.97 -8.79
N VAL A 421 0.74 -41.05 -9.38
CA VAL A 421 1.81 -40.06 -9.25
C VAL A 421 2.15 -39.57 -10.64
N GLY A 422 2.32 -38.26 -10.79
CA GLY A 422 2.49 -37.67 -12.11
C GLY A 422 3.13 -36.29 -12.07
N PHE A 423 3.48 -35.81 -13.25
CA PHE A 423 3.96 -34.45 -13.43
C PHE A 423 2.89 -33.62 -14.13
N ARG A 424 2.54 -32.50 -13.50
CA ARG A 424 1.86 -31.40 -14.18
C ARG A 424 2.91 -30.54 -14.86
N VAL A 425 2.75 -30.30 -16.15
CA VAL A 425 3.70 -29.50 -16.94
C VAL A 425 3.18 -28.07 -17.03
N LEU A 426 3.90 -27.13 -16.42
CA LEU A 426 3.52 -25.72 -16.38
C LEU A 426 4.17 -24.93 -17.52
N ALA A 427 5.38 -25.32 -17.91
CA ALA A 427 6.09 -24.81 -19.08
C ALA A 427 7.04 -25.89 -19.62
N ASP A 428 7.09 -26.07 -20.93
CA ASP A 428 8.05 -26.98 -21.56
C ASP A 428 8.53 -26.40 -22.89
N SER A 429 9.84 -26.16 -22.98
CA SER A 429 10.50 -25.70 -24.20
C SER A 429 11.51 -26.75 -24.67
N PRO A 430 11.54 -27.11 -25.97
CA PRO A 430 12.57 -27.98 -26.53
C PRO A 430 14.00 -27.40 -26.38
N GLU A 431 14.11 -26.09 -26.18
CA GLU A 431 15.36 -25.33 -26.06
C GLU A 431 15.67 -25.00 -24.58
N ALA A 432 14.90 -25.54 -23.64
CA ALA A 432 15.05 -25.28 -22.22
C ALA A 432 16.45 -25.64 -21.72
N LYS A 433 17.12 -24.65 -21.12
CA LYS A 433 18.45 -24.82 -20.54
C LYS A 433 18.40 -25.27 -19.08
N GLN A 434 17.30 -25.00 -18.38
CA GLN A 434 17.05 -25.42 -17.01
C GLN A 434 15.71 -26.15 -16.91
N THR A 435 15.62 -27.07 -15.96
CA THR A 435 14.38 -27.73 -15.54
C THR A 435 14.14 -27.44 -14.06
N TRP A 436 12.95 -26.94 -13.75
CA TRP A 436 12.46 -26.63 -12.41
C TRP A 436 11.40 -27.64 -12.02
N VAL A 437 11.55 -28.27 -10.85
CA VAL A 437 10.55 -29.20 -10.33
C VAL A 437 10.06 -28.72 -8.97
N ILE A 438 8.76 -28.42 -8.88
CA ILE A 438 8.08 -27.99 -7.65
C ILE A 438 7.45 -29.22 -6.99
N ILE A 439 7.73 -29.43 -5.70
CA ILE A 439 7.35 -30.64 -4.97
C ILE A 439 6.62 -30.27 -3.67
N HIS A 440 5.34 -30.65 -3.57
CA HIS A 440 4.51 -30.37 -2.39
C HIS A 440 4.80 -31.32 -1.22
N GLY A 441 4.36 -30.93 -0.01
CA GLY A 441 4.52 -31.69 1.24
C GLY A 441 3.31 -32.54 1.62
N TRP A 442 3.25 -32.93 2.90
CA TRP A 442 2.13 -33.68 3.50
C TRP A 442 0.80 -32.93 3.35
N ASN A 443 -0.30 -33.68 3.17
CA ASN A 443 -1.66 -33.15 3.08
C ASN A 443 -1.85 -32.03 2.02
N ASN A 444 -1.11 -32.12 0.91
CA ASN A 444 -1.14 -31.15 -0.19
C ASN A 444 -1.21 -31.84 -1.56
N SER A 445 -1.41 -31.06 -2.61
CA SER A 445 -1.30 -31.47 -4.01
C SER A 445 -0.56 -30.42 -4.84
N SER A 446 -0.28 -30.72 -6.12
CA SER A 446 0.27 -29.71 -7.02
C SER A 446 -0.70 -28.56 -7.33
N LEU A 447 -2.00 -28.73 -7.02
CA LEU A 447 -3.07 -27.75 -7.22
C LEU A 447 -3.45 -26.99 -5.94
N THR A 448 -2.81 -27.28 -4.79
CA THR A 448 -3.07 -26.50 -3.58
C THR A 448 -2.65 -25.05 -3.82
N GLU A 449 -3.53 -24.09 -3.53
CA GLU A 449 -3.40 -22.65 -3.81
C GLU A 449 -1.97 -22.09 -3.68
N GLY A 450 -1.28 -22.29 -2.56
CA GLY A 450 0.09 -21.79 -2.36
C GLY A 450 1.14 -22.51 -3.22
N ILE A 451 1.02 -23.81 -3.42
CA ILE A 451 1.93 -24.62 -4.26
C ILE A 451 1.69 -24.33 -5.75
N ASP A 452 0.42 -24.20 -6.15
CA ASP A 452 0.03 -23.87 -7.51
C ASP A 452 0.50 -22.45 -7.89
N SER A 453 0.31 -21.49 -6.97
CA SER A 453 0.78 -20.12 -7.12
C SER A 453 2.30 -20.07 -7.27
N LEU A 454 3.04 -20.83 -6.44
CA LEU A 454 4.48 -20.94 -6.57
C LEU A 454 4.90 -21.52 -7.93
N ALA A 455 4.30 -22.64 -8.35
CA ALA A 455 4.64 -23.29 -9.61
C ALA A 455 4.38 -22.39 -10.83
N LYS A 456 3.25 -21.67 -10.83
CA LYS A 456 2.90 -20.67 -11.84
C LYS A 456 3.86 -19.50 -11.84
N SER A 457 4.23 -18.99 -10.66
CA SER A 457 5.19 -17.88 -10.52
C SER A 457 6.57 -18.25 -11.04
N VAL A 458 7.07 -19.46 -10.72
CA VAL A 458 8.34 -19.97 -11.26
C VAL A 458 8.28 -20.09 -12.79
N ALA A 459 7.19 -20.63 -13.36
CA ALA A 459 6.99 -20.70 -14.80
C ALA A 459 6.95 -19.32 -15.48
N ALA A 460 6.31 -18.34 -14.84
CA ALA A 460 6.22 -16.98 -15.34
C ALA A 460 7.59 -16.27 -15.34
N ALA A 461 8.39 -16.47 -14.29
CA ALA A 461 9.70 -15.84 -14.14
C ALA A 461 10.80 -16.51 -14.96
N ARG A 462 10.70 -17.82 -15.22
CA ARG A 462 11.68 -18.61 -15.97
C ARG A 462 11.22 -18.91 -17.39
N ARG A 463 10.90 -17.85 -18.14
CA ARG A 463 10.45 -17.96 -19.54
C ARG A 463 11.51 -18.67 -20.38
N GLY A 464 11.11 -19.78 -20.99
CA GLY A 464 11.99 -20.61 -21.83
C GLY A 464 12.66 -21.77 -21.10
N ASP A 465 12.59 -21.83 -19.77
CA ASP A 465 12.94 -23.03 -19.01
C ASP A 465 11.76 -23.99 -18.93
N ARG A 466 12.05 -25.24 -18.56
CA ARG A 466 11.04 -26.26 -18.28
C ARG A 466 10.61 -26.16 -16.83
N VAL A 467 9.31 -26.12 -16.55
CA VAL A 467 8.76 -26.04 -15.19
C VAL A 467 7.69 -27.11 -15.00
N LEU A 468 7.92 -27.99 -14.02
CA LEU A 468 7.13 -29.17 -13.72
C LEU A 468 6.68 -29.13 -12.25
N ALA A 469 5.50 -29.61 -11.94
CA ALA A 469 5.07 -29.87 -10.56
C ALA A 469 4.83 -31.37 -10.36
N LEU A 470 5.53 -31.97 -9.41
CA LEU A 470 5.37 -33.39 -9.05
C LEU A 470 4.16 -33.52 -8.11
N ASP A 471 3.11 -34.20 -8.58
CA ASP A 471 1.91 -34.46 -7.79
C ASP A 471 1.93 -35.90 -7.25
N TRP A 472 1.94 -36.01 -5.93
CA TRP A 472 1.91 -37.25 -5.18
C TRP A 472 0.81 -37.22 -4.10
N ARG A 473 -0.28 -36.47 -4.33
CA ARG A 473 -1.35 -36.25 -3.34
C ARG A 473 -1.92 -37.53 -2.73
N GLU A 474 -2.09 -38.59 -3.55
CA GLU A 474 -2.72 -39.84 -3.11
C GLU A 474 -1.89 -40.58 -2.03
N VAL A 475 -0.57 -40.40 -2.03
CA VAL A 475 0.34 -40.92 -0.98
C VAL A 475 0.62 -39.90 0.11
N ALA A 476 0.58 -38.61 -0.21
CA ALA A 476 0.81 -37.51 0.73
C ALA A 476 -0.36 -37.27 1.71
N TYR A 477 -1.59 -37.67 1.36
CA TYR A 477 -2.81 -37.37 2.14
C TYR A 477 -3.14 -38.38 3.25
N ASN A 478 -2.55 -39.58 3.25
CA ASN A 478 -3.13 -40.81 3.82
C ASN A 478 -3.62 -40.76 5.30
N ALA A 479 -4.80 -40.19 5.50
CA ALA A 479 -5.73 -40.45 6.59
C ALA A 479 -6.95 -41.19 5.99
N LEU A 480 -7.31 -42.31 6.62
CA LEU A 480 -8.45 -43.18 6.31
C LEU A 480 -8.23 -44.21 5.17
N ARG A 481 -7.47 -45.26 5.51
CA ARG A 481 -7.87 -46.59 5.07
C ARG A 481 -9.15 -46.98 5.83
N GLU A 482 -10.24 -47.26 5.13
CA GLU A 482 -11.48 -47.86 5.69
C GLU A 482 -11.32 -49.36 6.05
N ASP A 483 -10.22 -50.01 5.65
CA ASP A 483 -10.02 -51.46 5.84
C ASP A 483 -9.39 -51.86 7.19
N LEU A 484 -8.97 -50.89 8.00
CA LEU A 484 -8.50 -51.11 9.37
C LEU A 484 -9.57 -50.60 10.32
N GLY A 485 -10.46 -51.51 10.73
CA GLY A 485 -11.64 -51.22 11.56
C GLY A 485 -11.36 -50.50 12.91
N PRO A 486 -12.39 -50.31 13.73
CA PRO A 486 -12.45 -49.28 14.78
C PRO A 486 -11.61 -49.62 16.03
N ILE A 487 -10.30 -49.69 15.88
CA ILE A 487 -9.33 -49.73 16.97
C ILE A 487 -8.24 -48.70 16.65
N GLY A 488 -8.37 -47.50 17.22
CA GLY A 488 -7.22 -46.60 17.33
C GLY A 488 -7.46 -45.11 17.10
N THR A 489 -8.54 -44.55 17.62
CA THR A 489 -8.72 -43.10 17.87
C THR A 489 -7.73 -42.54 18.92
N ALA A 490 -6.48 -43.02 18.95
CA ALA A 490 -5.48 -42.68 19.97
C ALA A 490 -4.07 -42.36 19.44
N TYR A 491 -3.86 -42.30 18.11
CA TYR A 491 -2.59 -41.84 17.51
C TYR A 491 -2.77 -40.95 16.27
N ALA A 492 -3.96 -40.37 16.08
CA ALA A 492 -4.23 -39.40 15.01
C ALA A 492 -3.75 -37.98 15.43
N SER A 493 -2.49 -37.85 15.82
CA SER A 493 -1.81 -36.55 15.86
C SER A 493 -1.20 -36.28 14.47
N ALA A 494 -1.05 -35.01 14.09
CA ALA A 494 -0.40 -34.60 12.82
C ALA A 494 0.93 -35.34 12.56
N ALA A 495 1.69 -35.64 13.62
CA ALA A 495 2.93 -36.41 13.59
C ALA A 495 2.77 -37.86 13.04
N GLY A 496 1.64 -38.53 13.26
CA GLY A 496 1.41 -39.91 12.83
C GLY A 496 1.06 -40.05 11.34
N GLY A 497 0.41 -39.03 10.75
CA GLY A 497 0.12 -38.98 9.31
C GLY A 497 1.34 -38.58 8.48
N ASN A 498 2.13 -37.62 8.99
CA ASN A 498 3.36 -37.13 8.37
C ASN A 498 4.41 -38.25 8.19
N LEU A 499 4.68 -39.01 9.26
CA LEU A 499 5.59 -40.16 9.21
C LEU A 499 5.16 -41.24 8.21
N ARG A 500 3.86 -41.46 8.02
CA ARG A 500 3.34 -42.43 7.04
C ARG A 500 3.53 -41.97 5.61
N ALA A 501 3.35 -40.68 5.33
CA ALA A 501 3.62 -40.13 4.01
C ALA A 501 5.12 -40.23 3.65
N ALA A 502 6.01 -40.01 4.64
CA ALA A 502 7.45 -40.14 4.44
C ALA A 502 7.89 -41.52 3.91
N THR A 503 7.18 -42.60 4.28
CA THR A 503 7.48 -43.99 3.83
C THR A 503 7.35 -44.22 2.32
N TRP A 504 6.80 -43.26 1.58
CA TRP A 504 6.64 -43.31 0.13
C TRP A 504 7.66 -42.47 -0.63
N ILE A 505 8.48 -41.68 0.06
CA ILE A 505 9.41 -40.72 -0.55
C ILE A 505 10.38 -41.42 -1.50
N SER A 506 11.05 -42.48 -1.07
CA SER A 506 12.01 -43.22 -1.91
C SER A 506 11.35 -43.75 -3.19
N THR A 507 10.15 -44.33 -3.06
CA THR A 507 9.42 -44.91 -4.20
C THR A 507 8.94 -43.84 -5.19
N VAL A 508 8.47 -42.69 -4.69
CA VAL A 508 8.05 -41.56 -5.54
C VAL A 508 9.25 -40.89 -6.19
N ALA A 509 10.39 -40.79 -5.50
CA ALA A 509 11.63 -40.28 -6.07
C ALA A 509 12.17 -41.17 -7.20
N GLU A 510 12.12 -42.51 -7.05
CA GLU A 510 12.44 -43.46 -8.13
C GLU A 510 11.58 -43.22 -9.38
N PHE A 511 10.26 -43.05 -9.18
CA PHE A 511 9.33 -42.72 -10.26
C PHE A 511 9.70 -41.39 -10.94
N ALA A 512 9.91 -40.33 -10.15
CA ALA A 512 10.23 -39.00 -10.64
C ALA A 512 11.51 -39.01 -11.49
N VAL A 513 12.58 -39.63 -10.98
CA VAL A 513 13.87 -39.76 -11.70
C VAL A 513 13.70 -40.54 -12.99
N LYS A 514 12.95 -41.66 -12.97
CA LYS A 514 12.67 -42.44 -14.17
C LYS A 514 12.01 -41.59 -15.26
N LYS A 515 10.99 -40.80 -14.90
CA LYS A 515 10.28 -39.95 -15.87
C LYS A 515 11.09 -38.77 -16.36
N LEU A 516 11.86 -38.13 -15.48
CA LEU A 516 12.80 -37.07 -15.87
C LEU A 516 13.82 -37.55 -16.92
N LYS A 517 14.29 -38.80 -16.80
CA LYS A 517 15.17 -39.44 -17.79
C LYS A 517 14.46 -39.82 -19.08
N GLU A 518 13.35 -40.55 -18.98
CA GLU A 518 12.68 -41.15 -20.14
C GLU A 518 11.96 -40.13 -21.02
N VAL A 519 11.32 -39.13 -20.40
CA VAL A 519 10.49 -38.16 -21.11
C VAL A 519 11.31 -36.93 -21.52
N TRP A 520 12.13 -36.42 -20.61
CA TRP A 520 12.81 -35.14 -20.78
C TRP A 520 14.32 -35.26 -20.98
N GLY A 521 14.85 -36.48 -21.04
CA GLY A 521 16.28 -36.71 -21.32
C GLY A 521 17.22 -36.21 -20.22
N ILE A 522 16.73 -35.99 -19.01
CA ILE A 522 17.52 -35.48 -17.89
C ILE A 522 18.28 -36.66 -17.26
N ASP A 523 19.36 -37.09 -17.91
CA ASP A 523 20.28 -38.08 -17.35
C ASP A 523 21.09 -37.51 -16.18
N SER A 524 21.90 -38.34 -15.50
CA SER A 524 22.62 -37.88 -14.30
C SER A 524 23.69 -36.80 -14.58
N GLN A 525 24.20 -36.68 -15.81
CA GLN A 525 25.14 -35.61 -16.18
C GLN A 525 24.41 -34.31 -16.50
N GLU A 526 23.21 -34.42 -17.06
CA GLU A 526 22.34 -33.28 -17.35
C GLU A 526 21.70 -32.73 -16.08
N ALA A 527 21.25 -33.60 -15.17
CA ALA A 527 20.66 -33.22 -13.89
C ALA A 527 21.57 -32.27 -13.08
N LEU A 528 22.87 -32.54 -13.07
CA LEU A 528 23.89 -31.69 -12.44
C LEU A 528 23.97 -30.27 -13.00
N LYS A 529 23.62 -30.09 -14.28
CA LYS A 529 23.77 -28.81 -14.99
C LYS A 529 22.47 -28.02 -15.05
N SER A 530 21.33 -28.70 -14.99
CA SER A 530 20.04 -28.08 -15.34
C SER A 530 18.90 -28.39 -14.40
N LEU A 531 18.99 -29.37 -13.49
CA LEU A 531 17.87 -29.75 -12.63
C LEU A 531 17.86 -28.96 -11.30
N ASN A 532 16.81 -28.16 -11.10
CA ASN A 532 16.57 -27.34 -9.92
C ASN A 532 15.31 -27.84 -9.20
N LEU A 533 15.43 -28.18 -7.92
CA LEU A 533 14.33 -28.74 -7.11
C LEU A 533 13.88 -27.71 -6.07
N VAL A 534 12.57 -27.48 -5.99
CA VAL A 534 11.95 -26.63 -4.95
C VAL A 534 10.95 -27.48 -4.18
N GLY A 535 11.30 -27.81 -2.94
CA GLY A 535 10.50 -28.68 -2.08
C GLY A 535 9.93 -27.94 -0.89
N HIS A 536 8.64 -28.15 -0.58
CA HIS A 536 8.02 -27.64 0.65
C HIS A 536 7.78 -28.78 1.65
N SER A 537 8.12 -28.59 2.93
CA SER A 537 7.91 -29.59 3.99
C SER A 537 8.51 -30.96 3.58
N LEU A 538 7.75 -32.08 3.60
CA LEU A 538 8.22 -33.39 3.12
C LEU A 538 8.74 -33.38 1.66
N GLY A 539 8.28 -32.45 0.82
CA GLY A 539 8.82 -32.24 -0.52
C GLY A 539 10.30 -31.84 -0.52
N SER A 540 10.80 -31.23 0.57
CA SER A 540 12.23 -30.96 0.77
C SER A 540 13.03 -32.27 0.90
N LEU A 541 12.50 -33.24 1.65
CA LEU A 541 13.13 -34.56 1.78
C LEU A 541 13.06 -35.34 0.47
N MET A 542 11.94 -35.25 -0.25
CA MET A 542 11.82 -35.80 -1.61
C MET A 542 12.86 -35.22 -2.56
N SER A 543 13.13 -33.92 -2.46
CA SER A 543 14.15 -33.24 -3.28
C SER A 543 15.55 -33.80 -2.99
N ALA A 544 15.89 -34.01 -1.72
CA ALA A 544 17.16 -34.63 -1.33
C ALA A 544 17.27 -36.07 -1.86
N GLU A 545 16.17 -36.84 -1.81
CA GLU A 545 16.16 -38.23 -2.25
C GLU A 545 16.27 -38.37 -3.77
N ILE A 546 15.62 -37.50 -4.54
CA ILE A 546 15.83 -37.40 -6.00
C ILE A 546 17.31 -37.08 -6.29
N GLY A 547 17.90 -36.14 -5.54
CA GLY A 547 19.32 -35.82 -5.62
C GLY A 547 20.21 -37.02 -5.33
N ARG A 548 19.91 -37.78 -4.27
CA ARG A 548 20.63 -39.01 -3.91
C ARG A 548 20.64 -40.03 -5.06
N ILE A 549 19.49 -40.27 -5.68
CA ILE A 549 19.37 -41.26 -6.77
C ILE A 549 20.23 -40.84 -7.97
N TYR A 550 20.19 -39.57 -8.39
CA TYR A 550 21.04 -39.07 -9.47
C TYR A 550 22.53 -39.13 -9.15
N ARG A 551 22.91 -38.79 -7.89
CA ARG A 551 24.29 -38.91 -7.39
C ARG A 551 24.78 -40.35 -7.46
N ASP A 552 23.99 -41.28 -6.96
CA ASP A 552 24.35 -42.69 -6.89
C ASP A 552 24.44 -43.31 -8.30
N ASP A 553 23.58 -42.92 -9.23
CA ASP A 553 23.69 -43.30 -10.64
C ASP A 553 24.95 -42.73 -11.30
N THR A 554 25.33 -41.49 -10.98
CA THR A 554 26.60 -40.89 -11.44
C THR A 554 27.80 -41.67 -10.93
N ASN A 555 27.78 -42.08 -9.67
CA ASN A 555 28.82 -42.90 -9.06
C ASN A 555 28.88 -44.32 -9.66
N ARG A 556 27.77 -44.87 -10.13
CA ARG A 556 27.70 -46.17 -10.82
C ARG A 556 28.14 -46.11 -12.29
N ALA A 557 27.95 -44.98 -12.98
CA ALA A 557 28.28 -44.81 -14.39
C ALA A 557 29.79 -44.63 -14.67
N GLY A 558 30.61 -44.37 -13.64
CA GLY A 558 32.06 -44.37 -13.75
C GLY A 558 32.60 -45.78 -14.00
N THR A 559 33.12 -46.05 -15.21
CA THR A 559 33.81 -47.31 -15.56
C THR A 559 35.13 -47.47 -14.78
N ARG A 560 35.01 -47.87 -13.51
CA ARG A 560 35.94 -48.70 -12.71
C ARG A 560 35.35 -48.83 -11.31
N LEU A 561 34.92 -50.05 -10.98
CA LEU A 561 34.70 -50.50 -9.60
C LEU A 561 35.86 -49.99 -8.73
N ASN A 562 35.57 -49.14 -7.73
CA ASN A 562 36.48 -48.41 -6.82
C ASN A 562 36.97 -47.01 -7.24
N LEU A 563 36.05 -46.07 -7.46
CA LEU A 563 36.28 -44.67 -7.06
C LEU A 563 34.95 -44.07 -6.55
N THR A 564 34.78 -43.99 -5.23
CA THR A 564 33.89 -42.99 -4.64
C THR A 564 34.41 -41.63 -5.06
N ASN A 565 33.66 -40.87 -5.87
CA ASN A 565 33.95 -39.44 -6.02
C ASN A 565 33.28 -38.73 -4.84
N PRO A 566 34.03 -38.30 -3.81
CA PRO A 566 33.44 -37.67 -2.62
C PRO A 566 32.81 -36.30 -2.93
N ASN A 567 32.99 -35.77 -4.13
CA ASN A 567 32.46 -34.49 -4.59
C ASN A 567 31.32 -34.65 -5.60
N ALA A 568 30.87 -35.87 -5.89
CA ALA A 568 29.72 -36.07 -6.78
C ALA A 568 28.45 -35.64 -6.04
N VAL A 569 27.76 -34.64 -6.60
CA VAL A 569 26.42 -34.22 -6.20
C VAL A 569 25.42 -34.69 -7.27
N GLY A 570 24.13 -34.71 -6.97
CA GLY A 570 23.12 -35.33 -7.85
C GLY A 570 22.40 -34.36 -8.77
N VAL A 571 22.14 -33.15 -8.30
CA VAL A 571 21.36 -32.13 -9.02
C VAL A 571 22.02 -30.75 -8.93
N ARG A 572 21.57 -29.80 -9.73
CA ARG A 572 22.12 -28.44 -9.74
C ARG A 572 21.78 -27.69 -8.45
N THR A 573 20.49 -27.54 -8.14
CA THR A 573 20.08 -26.82 -6.91
C THR A 573 18.96 -27.50 -6.15
N ILE A 574 18.96 -27.31 -4.82
CA ILE A 574 17.84 -27.64 -3.94
C ILE A 574 17.46 -26.39 -3.14
N THR A 575 16.20 -25.97 -3.25
CA THR A 575 15.60 -24.97 -2.35
C THR A 575 14.56 -25.65 -1.46
N ALA A 576 14.86 -25.71 -0.16
CA ALA A 576 13.97 -26.28 0.86
C ALA A 576 13.16 -25.18 1.55
N LEU A 577 11.84 -25.24 1.41
CA LEU A 577 10.89 -24.33 2.02
C LEU A 577 10.30 -25.00 3.26
N ASP A 578 10.63 -24.44 4.42
CA ASP A 578 10.27 -24.93 5.76
C ASP A 578 10.40 -26.46 5.91
N PRO A 579 11.64 -27.01 5.77
CA PRO A 579 11.89 -28.43 5.89
C PRO A 579 11.45 -28.96 7.27
N PRO A 580 10.98 -30.22 7.37
CA PRO A 580 10.23 -30.71 8.53
C PRO A 580 11.09 -30.81 9.81
N SER A 581 10.46 -30.57 10.97
CA SER A 581 11.07 -30.56 12.32
C SER A 581 11.05 -31.90 13.03
N GLU A 582 10.10 -32.77 12.68
CA GLU A 582 9.40 -33.49 13.74
C GLU A 582 10.19 -34.64 14.40
N PHE A 583 11.30 -35.14 13.84
CA PHE A 583 11.94 -36.35 14.36
C PHE A 583 13.45 -36.43 14.19
N ARG A 584 14.22 -35.55 14.85
CA ARG A 584 15.68 -35.69 15.13
C ARG A 584 16.49 -36.46 14.07
N GLY A 585 16.30 -36.09 12.81
CA GLY A 585 17.03 -36.58 11.65
C GLY A 585 16.75 -38.01 11.15
N ARG A 586 15.72 -38.76 11.60
CA ARG A 586 15.39 -40.06 10.99
C ARG A 586 13.94 -40.20 10.53
N TYR A 587 13.76 -40.75 9.33
CA TYR A 587 12.49 -41.05 8.68
C TYR A 587 12.55 -42.45 8.08
N ASP A 588 11.46 -43.21 8.16
CA ASP A 588 11.30 -44.35 7.26
C ASP A 588 10.92 -43.79 5.89
N LEU A 589 11.88 -43.78 4.95
CA LEU A 589 11.72 -43.24 3.60
C LEU A 589 11.21 -44.30 2.61
N ASP A 590 11.23 -45.57 3.00
CA ASP A 590 10.88 -46.70 2.13
C ASP A 590 10.25 -47.86 2.92
N SER A 591 8.91 -47.93 2.86
CA SER A 591 8.12 -48.98 3.50
C SER A 591 8.47 -50.41 3.08
N ARG A 592 9.20 -50.61 1.96
CA ARG A 592 9.60 -51.95 1.46
C ARG A 592 10.71 -52.56 2.29
N PHE A 593 11.61 -51.74 2.83
CA PHE A 593 12.83 -52.21 3.49
C PHE A 593 12.74 -52.19 5.01
N GLY A 594 11.85 -51.35 5.57
CA GLY A 594 11.56 -51.27 7.00
C GLY A 594 12.76 -50.78 7.82
N GLY A 595 12.66 -49.57 8.37
CA GLY A 595 13.72 -48.98 9.19
C GLY A 595 13.70 -47.45 9.14
N GLU A 596 14.26 -46.82 10.17
CA GLU A 596 14.42 -45.35 10.20
C GLU A 596 15.76 -44.95 9.57
N ASP A 597 15.71 -44.31 8.40
CA ASP A 597 16.86 -43.80 7.66
C ASP A 597 17.08 -42.31 7.91
N ARG A 598 18.32 -41.84 7.76
CA ARG A 598 18.59 -40.40 7.74
C ARG A 598 18.46 -39.91 6.31
N PRO A 599 17.58 -38.93 6.01
CA PRO A 599 17.60 -38.26 4.72
C PRO A 599 18.98 -37.66 4.46
N GLU A 600 19.38 -37.67 3.19
CA GLU A 600 20.64 -37.08 2.75
C GLU A 600 20.65 -35.57 3.02
N LYS A 601 21.84 -35.04 3.33
CA LYS A 601 22.01 -33.60 3.52
C LYS A 601 21.88 -32.89 2.19
N PHE A 602 21.20 -31.74 2.16
CA PHE A 602 20.98 -31.00 0.92
C PHE A 602 22.29 -30.66 0.18
N ARG A 603 23.32 -30.21 0.91
CA ARG A 603 24.65 -29.91 0.35
C ARG A 603 25.40 -31.12 -0.21
N ASP A 604 25.06 -32.34 0.23
CA ASP A 604 25.76 -33.57 -0.16
C ASP A 604 25.17 -34.17 -1.46
N VAL A 605 24.04 -33.63 -1.93
CA VAL A 605 23.32 -34.14 -3.12
C VAL A 605 22.99 -33.04 -4.13
N SER A 606 23.41 -31.79 -3.92
CA SER A 606 23.25 -30.68 -4.87
C SER A 606 24.51 -29.82 -5.00
N GLU A 607 24.73 -29.15 -6.15
CA GLU A 607 25.85 -28.19 -6.32
C GLU A 607 25.69 -26.99 -5.38
N PHE A 608 24.46 -26.57 -5.15
CA PHE A 608 24.12 -25.53 -4.20
C PHE A 608 22.75 -25.80 -3.57
N SER A 609 22.68 -25.62 -2.26
CA SER A 609 21.46 -25.81 -1.49
C SER A 609 21.12 -24.64 -0.58
N ARG A 610 19.82 -24.38 -0.41
CA ARG A 610 19.31 -23.36 0.49
C ARG A 610 18.10 -23.84 1.28
N ALA A 611 17.95 -23.34 2.50
CA ALA A 611 16.75 -23.52 3.32
C ALA A 611 16.16 -22.17 3.79
N LEU A 612 14.84 -22.02 3.70
CA LEU A 612 14.07 -20.92 4.31
C LEU A 612 13.23 -21.49 5.45
N VAL A 613 13.24 -20.87 6.63
CA VAL A 613 12.60 -21.40 7.85
C VAL A 613 11.84 -20.31 8.59
N GLY A 614 10.61 -20.58 9.04
CA GLY A 614 9.83 -19.65 9.88
C GLY A 614 10.39 -19.48 11.30
N SER A 615 10.08 -18.37 11.97
CA SER A 615 10.60 -18.07 13.31
C SER A 615 9.93 -18.84 14.45
N ASN A 616 8.66 -19.26 14.29
CA ASN A 616 7.95 -20.06 15.30
C ASN A 616 7.68 -21.51 14.89
N SER A 617 8.05 -21.95 13.68
CA SER A 617 8.04 -23.36 13.28
C SER A 617 8.80 -24.20 14.33
N LEU A 618 8.04 -25.04 15.06
CA LEU A 618 8.43 -25.72 16.30
C LEU A 618 9.87 -26.26 16.28
N ALA A 619 10.57 -26.12 17.41
CA ALA A 619 11.94 -26.57 17.64
C ALA A 619 12.31 -27.90 16.92
N GLY A 620 12.91 -27.80 15.73
CA GLY A 620 13.37 -28.94 14.93
C GLY A 620 13.68 -28.64 13.45
N ASN A 621 13.08 -27.62 12.80
CA ASN A 621 13.32 -27.31 11.37
C ASN A 621 14.78 -26.87 11.11
N GLN A 622 15.43 -26.30 12.15
CA GLN A 622 16.82 -25.85 12.09
C GLN A 622 17.80 -26.99 11.80
N ASP A 623 17.53 -28.21 12.28
CA ASP A 623 18.43 -29.36 12.12
C ASP A 623 18.55 -29.84 10.66
N PHE A 624 17.49 -29.71 9.85
CA PHE A 624 17.54 -29.98 8.41
C PHE A 624 18.00 -28.77 7.63
N ALA A 625 17.57 -27.57 8.02
CA ALA A 625 17.99 -26.33 7.37
C ALA A 625 19.52 -26.17 7.42
N VAL A 626 20.18 -26.50 8.54
CA VAL A 626 21.65 -26.47 8.65
C VAL A 626 22.37 -27.46 7.72
N THR A 627 21.66 -28.36 7.04
CA THR A 627 22.26 -29.25 6.05
C THR A 627 22.42 -28.60 4.68
N ALA A 628 21.82 -27.42 4.47
CA ALA A 628 21.99 -26.60 3.27
C ALA A 628 23.25 -25.72 3.32
N ASP A 629 23.71 -25.22 2.17
CA ASP A 629 24.84 -24.30 2.06
C ASP A 629 24.49 -22.91 2.63
N GLU A 630 23.24 -22.50 2.42
CA GLU A 630 22.67 -21.29 3.02
C GLU A 630 21.38 -21.60 3.78
N SER A 631 21.16 -20.89 4.88
CA SER A 631 19.90 -20.96 5.63
C SER A 631 19.47 -19.57 6.04
N PHE A 632 18.19 -19.30 5.86
CA PHE A 632 17.54 -18.05 6.19
C PHE A 632 16.39 -18.32 7.14
N GLN A 633 16.43 -17.70 8.31
CA GLN A 633 15.25 -17.61 9.16
C GLN A 633 14.40 -16.42 8.70
N ILE A 634 13.08 -16.54 8.79
CA ILE A 634 12.10 -15.49 8.45
C ILE A 634 11.23 -15.30 9.69
N ASP A 635 11.19 -14.08 10.24
CA ASP A 635 10.42 -13.75 11.44
C ASP A 635 9.19 -12.89 11.17
N PHE A 636 8.00 -13.46 11.36
CA PHE A 636 6.70 -12.86 11.04
C PHE A 636 6.04 -12.09 12.21
N GLY A 637 6.74 -11.90 13.33
CA GLY A 637 6.33 -11.02 14.43
C GLY A 637 5.33 -11.59 15.46
N ASN A 638 5.34 -10.96 16.64
CA ASN A 638 4.54 -11.09 17.88
C ASN A 638 4.18 -12.48 18.46
N ARG A 639 4.68 -12.76 19.68
CA ARG A 639 4.46 -14.00 20.44
C ARG A 639 3.27 -13.95 21.41
N ALA A 640 2.51 -12.86 21.43
CA ALA A 640 1.49 -12.64 22.45
C ALA A 640 0.21 -13.49 22.25
N GLU A 641 -0.03 -14.04 21.06
CA GLU A 641 -1.27 -14.79 20.75
C GLU A 641 -1.01 -16.25 20.33
N ARG A 642 -0.59 -17.06 21.32
CA ARG A 642 -0.75 -18.54 21.44
C ARG A 642 -0.22 -19.46 20.31
N LEU A 643 0.13 -20.68 20.73
CA LEU A 643 0.66 -21.84 19.98
C LEU A 643 -0.25 -22.42 18.86
N THR A 644 -1.20 -21.65 18.32
CA THR A 644 -2.23 -22.10 17.37
C THR A 644 -1.92 -21.82 15.89
N ASP A 645 -0.84 -21.09 15.57
CA ASP A 645 -0.56 -20.57 14.22
C ASP A 645 0.51 -21.34 13.38
N ILE A 646 0.90 -22.55 13.78
CA ILE A 646 1.98 -23.32 13.12
C ILE A 646 1.67 -23.66 11.65
N GLY A 647 0.39 -23.93 11.33
CA GLY A 647 -0.04 -24.20 9.94
C GLY A 647 0.05 -22.97 9.04
N ASN A 648 -0.01 -21.77 9.62
CA ASN A 648 0.02 -20.52 8.89
C ASN A 648 1.46 -20.10 8.52
N GLU A 649 2.46 -20.37 9.38
CA GLU A 649 3.87 -20.12 9.04
C GLU A 649 4.41 -21.00 7.90
N HIS A 650 4.00 -22.28 7.85
CA HIS A 650 4.34 -23.17 6.70
C HIS A 650 3.85 -22.58 5.37
N GLY A 651 2.65 -21.99 5.36
CA GLY A 651 2.10 -21.27 4.21
C GLY A 651 2.87 -19.99 3.89
N TRP A 652 3.22 -19.20 4.91
CA TRP A 652 3.93 -17.92 4.73
C TRP A 652 5.32 -18.06 4.13
N VAL A 653 6.06 -19.15 4.42
CA VAL A 653 7.35 -19.41 3.78
C VAL A 653 7.18 -19.67 2.27
N ILE A 654 6.11 -20.38 1.87
CA ILE A 654 5.77 -20.59 0.45
C ILE A 654 5.38 -19.26 -0.20
N GLU A 655 4.52 -18.48 0.45
CA GLU A 655 4.07 -17.17 -0.05
C GLU A 655 5.22 -16.18 -0.19
N THR A 656 6.14 -16.15 0.79
CA THR A 656 7.37 -15.36 0.74
C THR A 656 8.19 -15.74 -0.49
N PHE A 657 8.46 -17.04 -0.67
CA PHE A 657 9.25 -17.50 -1.80
C PHE A 657 8.52 -17.24 -3.14
N THR A 658 7.19 -17.36 -3.17
CA THR A 658 6.35 -17.03 -4.33
C THR A 658 6.41 -15.55 -4.70
N HIS A 659 6.44 -14.65 -3.72
CA HIS A 659 6.65 -13.23 -3.97
C HIS A 659 8.04 -12.94 -4.53
N LEU A 660 9.08 -13.60 -3.98
CA LEU A 660 10.43 -13.49 -4.53
C LEU A 660 10.51 -14.03 -5.97
N THR A 661 9.68 -15.01 -6.32
CA THR A 661 9.64 -15.55 -7.67
C THR A 661 8.89 -14.65 -8.66
N ASN A 662 7.95 -13.83 -8.20
CA ASN A 662 7.25 -12.81 -9.00
C ASN A 662 8.14 -11.62 -9.40
N GLU A 663 9.37 -11.57 -8.91
CA GLU A 663 10.40 -10.57 -9.21
C GLU A 663 11.54 -11.26 -9.99
N PRO A 664 11.43 -11.44 -11.33
CA PRO A 664 12.30 -12.34 -12.09
C PRO A 664 13.78 -11.96 -12.05
N GLU A 665 14.07 -10.66 -11.88
CA GLU A 665 15.43 -10.12 -11.73
C GLU A 665 16.06 -10.51 -10.38
N LYS A 666 15.24 -10.60 -9.33
CA LYS A 666 15.65 -11.04 -7.98
C LYS A 666 15.77 -12.57 -7.89
N MET A 667 14.98 -13.31 -8.66
CA MET A 667 15.11 -14.77 -8.74
C MET A 667 16.46 -15.21 -9.34
N GLY A 668 17.00 -14.47 -10.31
CA GLY A 668 18.36 -14.67 -10.84
C GLY A 668 19.44 -14.56 -9.76
N SER A 669 19.34 -13.54 -8.89
CA SER A 669 20.25 -13.36 -7.74
C SER A 669 20.08 -14.42 -6.65
N LEU A 670 18.89 -14.96 -6.47
CA LEU A 670 18.64 -16.03 -5.49
C LEU A 670 19.30 -17.37 -5.89
N LEU A 671 19.53 -17.65 -7.18
CA LEU A 671 20.08 -18.94 -7.63
C LEU A 671 21.54 -18.86 -8.12
N GLY A 672 22.10 -17.65 -8.18
CA GLY A 672 23.47 -17.36 -8.60
C GLY A 672 24.46 -17.10 -7.45
N MET A 673 24.08 -17.33 -6.19
CA MET A 673 24.96 -17.14 -5.04
C MET A 673 26.00 -18.26 -4.99
N ARG A 674 27.21 -17.98 -5.51
CA ARG A 674 28.42 -18.70 -5.09
C ARG A 674 28.98 -18.02 -3.85
N ALA A 675 29.60 -18.81 -2.97
CA ALA A 675 30.24 -18.32 -1.76
C ALA A 675 31.14 -17.11 -2.04
N TYR A 676 30.82 -15.99 -1.39
CA TYR A 676 31.67 -14.81 -1.30
C TYR A 676 32.16 -14.71 0.13
N ASP A 677 33.45 -14.43 0.30
CA ASP A 677 34.13 -14.40 1.60
C ASP A 677 33.75 -13.13 2.41
N ASN A 678 32.58 -12.53 2.15
CA ASN A 678 32.04 -11.24 2.60
C ASN A 678 30.54 -11.30 2.93
N ILE A 679 30.04 -10.43 3.82
CA ILE A 679 28.61 -10.32 4.18
C ILE A 679 27.89 -9.26 3.31
N GLU A 680 28.59 -8.25 2.80
CA GLU A 680 28.13 -7.23 1.84
C GLU A 680 28.09 -7.73 0.37
N GLU A 681 28.74 -8.85 0.05
CA GLU A 681 28.61 -9.50 -1.27
C GLU A 681 27.35 -10.37 -1.35
N LEU A 682 26.63 -10.52 -0.23
CA LEU A 682 25.31 -11.10 -0.23
C LEU A 682 24.31 -10.02 -0.68
N PRO A 683 23.40 -10.30 -1.63
CA PRO A 683 22.31 -9.40 -2.06
C PRO A 683 21.21 -9.29 -0.99
N ILE A 684 21.58 -9.16 0.29
CA ILE A 684 20.68 -9.18 1.46
C ILE A 684 19.98 -7.82 1.67
N LYS A 685 20.34 -6.76 0.93
CA LYS A 685 19.66 -5.45 0.98
C LYS A 685 18.18 -5.44 0.56
N ASN A 686 17.63 -6.54 0.03
CA ASN A 686 16.35 -6.56 -0.69
C ASN A 686 15.23 -7.41 -0.09
N PHE A 687 15.35 -7.85 1.15
CA PHE A 687 14.13 -8.12 1.92
C PHE A 687 13.68 -6.79 2.51
N GLY A 688 13.01 -5.98 1.68
CA GLY A 688 12.12 -4.96 2.22
C GLY A 688 11.07 -5.62 3.14
N GLU A 689 10.38 -4.83 3.95
CA GLU A 689 9.21 -5.31 4.68
C GLU A 689 8.29 -6.04 3.69
N LEU A 690 8.25 -7.37 3.76
CA LEU A 690 7.35 -8.18 2.96
C LEU A 690 6.04 -8.19 3.72
N GLU A 691 5.05 -7.47 3.21
CA GLU A 691 3.70 -7.53 3.74
C GLU A 691 3.03 -8.83 3.29
N ILE A 692 2.77 -9.71 4.25
CA ILE A 692 2.08 -10.98 3.99
C ILE A 692 0.72 -10.93 4.68
N ARG A 693 -0.33 -11.24 3.92
CA ARG A 693 -1.72 -11.16 4.36
C ARG A 693 -2.09 -12.41 5.14
N LYS A 694 -2.63 -12.28 6.36
CA LYS A 694 -3.19 -13.41 7.09
C LYS A 694 -4.52 -13.82 6.44
N ARG A 695 -4.77 -15.13 6.33
CA ARG A 695 -6.01 -15.67 5.73
C ARG A 695 -7.29 -15.15 6.38
N GLU A 696 -7.25 -14.66 7.63
CA GLU A 696 -8.45 -14.17 8.34
C GLU A 696 -8.25 -12.90 9.21
N THR A 697 -7.04 -12.32 9.40
CA THR A 697 -6.85 -11.09 10.21
C THR A 697 -5.57 -10.29 9.86
N GLY A 698 -5.69 -9.18 9.12
CA GLY A 698 -4.64 -8.16 8.98
C GLY A 698 -3.36 -8.53 8.20
N TRP A 699 -2.53 -7.52 7.94
CA TRP A 699 -1.21 -7.63 7.31
C TRP A 699 -0.12 -7.78 8.38
N HIS A 700 0.83 -8.68 8.15
CA HIS A 700 2.04 -8.78 8.96
C HIS A 700 3.20 -8.09 8.24
N LYS A 701 3.92 -7.21 8.95
CA LYS A 701 5.20 -6.63 8.53
C LYS A 701 6.33 -7.30 9.30
N GLY A 702 7.28 -7.87 8.56
CA GLY A 702 8.52 -8.40 9.13
C GLY A 702 9.02 -9.62 8.36
N ILE A 703 10.09 -9.45 7.61
CA ILE A 703 10.96 -10.56 7.22
C ILE A 703 12.37 -10.18 7.66
N LEU A 704 12.78 -10.70 8.82
CA LEU A 704 14.16 -10.62 9.28
C LEU A 704 14.92 -11.85 8.77
N VAL A 705 15.87 -11.64 7.85
CA VAL A 705 16.72 -12.70 7.30
C VAL A 705 18.01 -12.83 8.11
N VAL A 706 18.12 -13.91 8.89
CA VAL A 706 19.30 -14.19 9.74
C VAL A 706 20.18 -15.28 9.11
N PRO A 707 21.45 -15.00 8.74
CA PRO A 707 22.41 -16.04 8.36
C PRO A 707 22.83 -16.87 9.57
N ASN A 708 22.87 -18.20 9.43
CA ASN A 708 23.12 -19.14 10.51
C ASN A 708 24.59 -19.17 11.00
N PRO A 709 24.88 -19.05 12.32
CA PRO A 709 26.20 -19.33 12.89
C PRO A 709 26.49 -20.84 12.96
N LYS A 710 27.74 -21.26 12.76
CA LYS A 710 28.10 -22.69 12.73
C LYS A 710 27.81 -23.41 14.05
N SER A 711 27.18 -24.58 13.91
CA SER A 711 27.03 -25.72 14.84
C SER A 711 27.60 -25.56 16.25
N ASN A 712 26.71 -25.22 17.20
CA ASN A 712 26.71 -25.53 18.64
C ASN A 712 26.31 -24.35 19.55
N GLU A 713 25.99 -23.19 19.01
CA GLU A 713 25.39 -22.10 19.79
C GLU A 713 23.88 -22.02 19.53
N THR A 714 23.09 -22.15 20.59
CA THR A 714 21.66 -21.84 20.54
C THR A 714 21.48 -20.37 20.20
N ILE A 715 20.74 -20.08 19.12
CA ILE A 715 20.27 -18.74 18.77
C ILE A 715 19.61 -18.13 20.03
N PRO A 716 20.07 -16.96 20.54
CA PRO A 716 19.46 -16.34 21.70
C PRO A 716 18.01 -15.98 21.36
N LYS A 717 17.06 -16.46 22.17
CA LYS A 717 15.66 -16.05 22.04
C LYS A 717 15.59 -14.54 22.30
N PRO A 718 14.95 -13.72 21.44
CA PRO A 718 14.77 -12.31 21.71
C PRO A 718 14.07 -12.14 23.05
N ASN A 719 14.63 -11.30 23.91
CA ASN A 719 14.07 -10.99 25.21
C ASN A 719 12.93 -9.99 25.00
N PRO A 720 11.67 -10.31 25.35
CA PRO A 720 10.53 -9.40 25.15
C PRO A 720 10.61 -8.12 25.99
N ALA A 721 11.56 -8.03 26.93
CA ALA A 721 11.84 -6.83 27.71
C ALA A 721 13.09 -6.04 27.24
N GLN A 722 13.79 -6.49 26.19
CA GLN A 722 14.90 -5.75 25.58
C GLN A 722 14.54 -5.39 24.14
N LYS A 723 14.42 -4.09 23.89
CA LYS A 723 14.32 -3.52 22.55
C LYS A 723 15.66 -3.75 21.84
N PRO A 724 15.69 -4.26 20.59
CA PRO A 724 16.96 -4.49 19.89
C PRO A 724 17.72 -3.17 19.82
N THR A 725 19.00 -3.23 20.18
CA THR A 725 19.73 -2.07 20.70
C THR A 725 20.68 -1.44 19.68
N LEU A 726 21.06 -2.13 18.60
CA LEU A 726 21.84 -1.65 17.45
C LEU A 726 22.13 -2.82 16.51
N LEU A 727 21.99 -2.66 15.19
CA LEU A 727 22.39 -3.63 14.17
C LEU A 727 23.73 -3.19 13.55
N ILE A 728 24.79 -4.00 13.68
CA ILE A 728 26.06 -3.82 12.96
C ILE A 728 26.38 -5.11 12.21
N ALA A 729 26.39 -5.03 10.88
CA ALA A 729 26.81 -6.11 9.99
C ALA A 729 28.23 -5.81 9.47
N ARG A 730 29.08 -6.82 9.32
CA ARG A 730 30.46 -6.66 8.83
C ARG A 730 30.82 -7.70 7.80
N SER A 731 31.53 -7.25 6.77
CA SER A 731 31.90 -8.01 5.59
C SER A 731 33.34 -8.59 5.64
N PRO A 732 33.58 -9.92 5.54
CA PRO A 732 34.94 -10.51 5.60
C PRO A 732 35.93 -10.47 4.37
N SER A 733 35.60 -9.80 3.27
CA SER A 733 36.32 -9.61 1.98
C SER A 733 36.25 -8.20 1.36
N ASN A 734 35.64 -7.17 1.98
CA ASN A 734 35.77 -5.77 1.58
C ASN A 734 35.46 -4.86 2.76
N GLN A 735 36.35 -3.91 3.03
CA GLN A 735 36.56 -3.41 4.39
C GLN A 735 35.92 -2.02 4.63
N TYR A 736 35.02 -1.57 3.73
CA TYR A 736 34.79 -0.13 3.49
C TYR A 736 33.34 0.38 3.49
N ASN A 737 32.30 -0.45 3.72
CA ASN A 737 30.91 0.02 3.66
C ASN A 737 30.07 -0.48 4.85
N ASP A 738 29.80 0.38 5.82
CA ASP A 738 29.01 0.00 7.01
C ASP A 738 27.51 0.29 6.81
N ILE A 739 26.64 -0.64 7.25
CA ILE A 739 25.19 -0.41 7.38
C ILE A 739 24.83 -0.35 8.86
N VAL A 740 24.28 0.78 9.28
CA VAL A 740 23.81 1.04 10.65
C VAL A 740 22.31 1.32 10.58
N ILE A 741 21.53 0.61 11.39
CA ILE A 741 20.07 0.83 11.51
C ILE A 741 19.70 1.19 12.95
N GLY A 742 18.98 2.31 13.09
CA GLY A 742 18.38 2.81 14.32
C GLY A 742 17.22 1.96 14.84
N SER A 743 16.73 2.30 16.03
CA SER A 743 15.56 1.73 16.68
C SER A 743 14.31 2.58 16.41
N PHE A 744 13.14 2.13 16.88
CA PHE A 744 11.91 2.93 16.87
C PHE A 744 11.88 4.02 17.95
N ALA A 745 13.01 4.63 18.28
CA ALA A 745 13.14 5.69 19.29
C ALA A 745 14.20 6.69 18.81
N ASN A 746 14.13 7.95 19.29
CA ASN A 746 15.08 8.98 18.91
C ASN A 746 16.55 8.53 19.09
N ASP A 747 17.25 8.40 17.99
CA ASP A 747 18.62 7.90 17.93
C ASP A 747 19.62 9.03 17.59
N ASN A 748 20.82 8.95 18.17
CA ASN A 748 21.96 9.77 17.79
C ASN A 748 23.00 8.88 17.12
N ILE A 749 23.06 8.89 15.78
CA ILE A 749 23.86 7.94 15.00
C ILE A 749 24.99 8.68 14.29
N LYS A 750 26.22 8.24 14.57
CA LYS A 750 27.45 8.78 14.00
C LYS A 750 28.16 7.73 13.15
N GLY A 751 28.76 8.16 12.05
CA GLY A 751 29.65 7.33 11.23
C GLY A 751 30.84 6.74 11.97
N ALA A 752 31.27 5.55 11.52
CA ALA A 752 32.31 4.79 12.19
C ALA A 752 33.71 5.29 11.78
N ASP A 753 34.13 6.40 12.37
CA ASP A 753 35.30 7.19 11.99
C ASP A 753 36.66 6.67 12.51
N ASN A 754 36.98 5.37 12.35
CA ASN A 754 38.27 4.82 12.82
C ASN A 754 39.11 4.06 11.79
N PHE A 755 38.68 3.98 10.53
CA PHE A 755 39.43 3.26 9.51
C PHE A 755 39.41 4.00 8.17
N ASN A 756 40.55 4.64 7.90
CA ASN A 756 40.87 5.49 6.75
C ASN A 756 40.54 4.86 5.38
N PHE A 757 39.31 5.03 4.88
CA PHE A 757 38.89 4.54 3.55
C PHE A 757 37.88 5.46 2.86
N THR A 758 38.12 5.71 1.58
CA THR A 758 37.27 6.52 0.70
C THR A 758 36.27 5.64 -0.06
N ALA A 759 34.98 5.79 0.25
CA ALA A 759 33.78 5.72 -0.63
C ALA A 759 32.61 4.81 -0.16
N GLY A 760 31.67 5.41 0.60
CA GLY A 760 30.21 5.30 0.41
C GLY A 760 29.42 4.39 1.36
N ASP A 761 28.90 4.94 2.45
CA ASP A 761 28.05 4.21 3.41
C ASP A 761 26.54 4.32 3.06
N ILE A 762 25.73 3.34 3.48
CA ILE A 762 24.25 3.41 3.41
C ILE A 762 23.70 3.12 4.80
N ARG A 763 22.94 4.06 5.37
CA ARG A 763 22.46 3.96 6.75
C ARG A 763 20.98 4.36 6.82
N TYR A 764 20.22 3.64 7.64
CA TYR A 764 18.77 3.82 7.83
C TYR A 764 18.49 4.09 9.32
N THR A 765 17.38 4.72 9.65
CA THR A 765 16.95 4.80 11.05
C THR A 765 15.59 4.12 11.21
N GLY A 766 15.00 4.16 12.40
CA GLY A 766 13.65 3.66 12.64
C GLY A 766 12.75 4.85 12.99
N SER A 767 11.46 4.63 13.23
CA SER A 767 10.56 5.75 13.60
C SER A 767 11.07 6.51 14.83
N GLY A 768 11.08 7.85 14.82
CA GLY A 768 11.58 8.69 15.90
C GLY A 768 12.21 9.98 15.36
N ASN A 769 12.44 10.99 16.20
CA ASN A 769 13.16 12.19 15.75
C ASN A 769 14.68 11.94 15.86
N ASP A 770 15.33 11.65 14.75
CA ASP A 770 16.70 11.14 14.71
C ASP A 770 17.73 12.20 14.28
N LYS A 771 18.98 11.99 14.70
CA LYS A 771 20.12 12.79 14.26
C LYS A 771 21.18 11.92 13.62
N PHE A 772 21.54 12.26 12.38
CA PHE A 772 22.40 11.47 11.52
C PHE A 772 23.57 12.26 10.94
N LEU A 773 24.78 11.68 11.03
CA LEU A 773 26.00 12.22 10.42
C LEU A 773 26.73 11.17 9.57
N GLY A 774 26.80 11.39 8.25
CA GLY A 774 27.44 10.55 7.23
C GLY A 774 28.97 10.55 7.30
N GLU A 775 29.55 11.75 7.44
CA GLU A 775 31.00 12.06 7.54
C GLU A 775 31.72 12.15 6.18
N SER A 776 32.73 11.32 5.87
CA SER A 776 33.42 11.37 4.58
C SER A 776 33.02 10.17 3.74
N GLY A 777 32.49 10.39 2.54
CA GLY A 777 31.92 9.31 1.74
C GLY A 777 30.93 9.80 0.69
N HIS A 778 30.37 8.85 -0.05
CA HIS A 778 29.21 9.10 -0.90
C HIS A 778 28.03 8.44 -0.22
N ASP A 779 27.43 9.15 0.72
CA ASP A 779 26.57 8.58 1.75
C ASP A 779 25.11 8.60 1.32
N ARG A 780 24.37 7.57 1.72
CA ARG A 780 22.91 7.53 1.55
C ARG A 780 22.23 7.48 2.90
N LEU A 781 21.52 8.55 3.23
CA LEU A 781 20.85 8.74 4.51
C LEU A 781 19.34 8.82 4.31
N ASN A 782 18.58 8.18 5.20
CA ASN A 782 17.12 8.25 5.24
C ASN A 782 16.65 8.46 6.69
N GLY A 783 15.82 9.48 6.94
CA GLY A 783 15.21 9.78 8.24
C GLY A 783 13.91 9.00 8.51
N ASP A 784 13.31 8.44 7.44
CA ASP A 784 12.06 7.68 7.51
C ASP A 784 10.80 8.50 7.84
N SER A 785 10.34 8.56 9.09
CA SER A 785 9.12 9.29 9.46
C SER A 785 9.32 9.92 10.82
N ASP A 786 8.80 11.13 11.02
CA ASP A 786 9.03 12.05 12.16
C ASP A 786 10.05 13.16 11.78
N ASN A 787 10.54 13.99 12.72
CA ASN A 787 11.37 15.16 12.37
C ASN A 787 12.86 14.83 12.53
N ASP A 788 13.56 14.68 11.43
CA ASP A 788 14.93 14.19 11.38
C ASP A 788 15.96 15.27 11.03
N THR A 789 17.20 15.02 11.42
CA THR A 789 18.34 15.89 11.11
C THR A 789 19.43 15.07 10.44
N LEU A 790 19.61 15.23 9.14
CA LEU A 790 20.52 14.46 8.30
C LEU A 790 21.65 15.33 7.77
N SER A 791 22.89 14.87 7.93
CA SER A 791 24.10 15.52 7.42
C SER A 791 24.95 14.52 6.63
N GLY A 792 25.11 14.72 5.32
CA GLY A 792 25.91 13.87 4.42
C GLY A 792 27.39 13.98 4.74
N GLY A 793 27.93 15.19 4.64
CA GLY A 793 29.30 15.49 5.05
C GLY A 793 30.19 15.80 3.85
N SER A 794 31.10 14.91 3.44
CA SER A 794 31.97 15.16 2.29
C SER A 794 31.93 14.05 1.26
N GLY A 795 31.52 14.43 0.05
CA GLY A 795 31.31 13.61 -1.12
C GLY A 795 29.89 13.85 -1.64
N ASN A 796 29.55 13.19 -2.74
CA ASN A 796 28.23 13.25 -3.39
C ASN A 796 27.25 12.35 -2.66
N ASP A 797 26.40 12.94 -1.83
CA ASP A 797 25.52 12.25 -0.90
C ASP A 797 24.07 12.24 -1.39
N GLN A 798 23.26 11.31 -0.89
CA GLN A 798 21.81 11.28 -1.11
C GLN A 798 21.10 11.27 0.24
N LEU A 799 20.35 12.33 0.55
CA LEU A 799 19.61 12.46 1.79
C LEU A 799 18.11 12.46 1.50
N LEU A 800 17.37 11.63 2.23
CA LEU A 800 15.91 11.55 2.21
C LEU A 800 15.39 11.86 3.62
N GLY A 801 14.63 12.94 3.79
CA GLY A 801 14.03 13.33 5.08
C GLY A 801 13.01 12.29 5.52
N GLY A 802 12.07 11.97 4.63
CA GLY A 802 11.12 10.88 4.81
C GLY A 802 10.29 10.61 3.56
N GLY A 803 9.41 9.60 3.59
CA GLY A 803 8.52 9.31 2.47
C GLY A 803 7.38 8.32 2.75
N GLY A 804 6.14 8.75 2.49
CA GLY A 804 4.93 7.91 2.53
C GLY A 804 3.64 8.68 2.80
N ALA A 805 2.48 8.03 2.69
CA ALA A 805 1.17 8.65 2.93
C ALA A 805 0.88 8.98 4.41
N PHE A 806 1.78 8.59 5.32
CA PHE A 806 1.69 8.82 6.77
C PHE A 806 2.85 9.67 7.31
N ASP A 807 3.70 10.19 6.43
CA ASP A 807 4.82 11.02 6.81
C ASP A 807 4.37 12.49 6.94
N SER A 808 4.77 13.13 8.04
CA SER A 808 4.51 14.55 8.36
C SER A 808 5.73 15.23 8.99
N GLY A 809 6.92 14.64 8.81
CA GLY A 809 8.20 15.11 9.32
C GLY A 809 8.56 16.51 8.84
N ASN A 810 9.28 17.28 9.66
CA ASN A 810 9.87 18.55 9.23
C ASN A 810 11.38 18.42 9.33
N ASP A 811 12.00 18.07 8.22
CA ASP A 811 13.36 17.54 8.24
C ASP A 811 14.42 18.60 7.98
N TRP A 812 15.63 18.34 8.48
CA TRP A 812 16.81 19.16 8.24
C TRP A 812 17.80 18.36 7.42
N LEU A 813 17.99 18.75 6.15
CA LEU A 813 18.86 18.04 5.22
C LEU A 813 20.05 18.90 4.83
N TYR A 814 21.25 18.44 5.18
CA TYR A 814 22.51 19.08 4.81
C TYR A 814 23.41 18.10 4.05
N GLY A 815 23.52 18.27 2.74
CA GLY A 815 24.40 17.43 1.91
C GLY A 815 25.87 17.61 2.27
N GLY A 816 26.28 18.85 2.52
CA GLY A 816 27.66 19.20 2.80
C GLY A 816 28.45 19.44 1.52
N THR A 817 29.68 18.95 1.48
CA THR A 817 30.60 19.19 0.37
C THR A 817 30.49 18.08 -0.67
N GLY A 818 29.91 18.36 -1.81
CA GLY A 818 29.91 17.44 -2.97
C GLY A 818 28.73 17.75 -3.85
N LYS A 819 28.42 16.89 -4.81
CA LYS A 819 27.19 17.01 -5.58
C LYS A 819 26.12 16.13 -4.96
N ASP A 820 25.25 16.73 -4.18
CA ASP A 820 24.31 16.00 -3.34
C ASP A 820 22.92 15.93 -3.96
N GLU A 821 22.12 14.95 -3.55
CA GLU A 821 20.72 14.80 -3.91
C GLU A 821 19.88 14.80 -2.64
N LEU A 822 19.03 15.81 -2.45
CA LEU A 822 18.25 16.02 -1.24
C LEU A 822 16.76 15.93 -1.56
N THR A 823 16.02 15.13 -0.80
CA THR A 823 14.58 14.94 -0.93
C THR A 823 13.95 15.09 0.45
N GLY A 824 13.07 16.08 0.63
CA GLY A 824 12.50 16.41 1.94
C GLY A 824 11.41 15.44 2.35
N GLY A 825 10.45 15.19 1.45
CA GLY A 825 9.28 14.37 1.71
C GLY A 825 8.02 15.19 1.98
N SER A 826 7.25 14.74 2.96
CA SER A 826 5.99 15.39 3.35
C SER A 826 6.17 16.17 4.63
N GLY A 827 6.07 17.50 4.55
CA GLY A 827 6.04 18.36 5.72
C GLY A 827 6.69 19.69 5.38
N ARG A 828 7.32 20.34 6.36
CA ARG A 828 7.99 21.63 6.18
C ARG A 828 9.50 21.47 6.31
N ASP A 829 10.12 21.07 5.21
CA ASP A 829 11.52 20.65 5.20
C ASP A 829 12.49 21.81 5.03
N THR A 830 13.70 21.64 5.55
CA THR A 830 14.77 22.62 5.50
C THR A 830 15.99 22.04 4.80
N PHE A 831 16.22 22.48 3.56
CA PHE A 831 17.37 22.08 2.74
C PHE A 831 18.50 23.08 2.92
N ILE A 832 19.63 22.62 3.44
CA ILE A 832 20.78 23.48 3.72
C ILE A 832 21.75 23.46 2.54
N ILE A 833 22.03 24.64 1.99
CA ILE A 833 22.99 24.83 0.89
C ILE A 833 24.15 25.72 1.32
N GLU A 834 25.35 25.40 0.84
CA GLU A 834 26.58 26.16 1.10
C GLU A 834 27.37 26.42 -0.18
N ARG A 835 28.40 27.28 -0.09
CA ARG A 835 29.36 27.46 -1.18
C ARG A 835 30.41 26.35 -1.13
N ASP A 836 30.62 25.66 -2.25
CA ASP A 836 31.73 24.74 -2.43
C ASP A 836 32.57 25.21 -3.63
N GLU A 837 33.86 25.46 -3.41
CA GLU A 837 34.80 25.90 -4.45
C GLU A 837 34.89 24.92 -5.64
N ARG A 838 34.51 23.64 -5.44
CA ARG A 838 34.43 22.62 -6.50
C ARG A 838 33.25 22.83 -7.44
N LYS A 839 32.19 23.54 -7.01
CA LYS A 839 30.97 23.83 -7.79
C LYS A 839 31.12 25.05 -8.72
N ALA A 840 32.31 25.63 -8.81
CA ALA A 840 32.60 26.83 -9.59
C ALA A 840 32.41 26.62 -11.11
N GLY A 841 31.32 27.17 -11.65
CA GLY A 841 31.08 27.28 -13.09
C GLY A 841 30.60 26.01 -13.79
N ASN A 842 30.37 24.89 -13.08
CA ASN A 842 29.85 23.65 -13.65
C ASN A 842 28.50 23.27 -13.01
N GLN A 843 27.42 23.54 -13.74
CA GLN A 843 26.04 23.20 -13.34
C GLN A 843 25.83 21.72 -12.99
N ASN A 844 26.69 20.81 -13.46
CA ASN A 844 26.54 19.39 -13.17
C ASN A 844 27.01 19.01 -11.76
N GLU A 845 27.69 19.93 -11.06
CA GLU A 845 28.18 19.77 -9.69
C GLU A 845 27.27 20.43 -8.65
N ALA A 846 26.19 21.10 -9.07
CA ALA A 846 25.20 21.67 -8.15
C ALA A 846 24.43 20.55 -7.44
N ASP A 847 24.02 20.80 -6.20
CA ASP A 847 23.13 19.88 -5.48
C ASP A 847 21.78 19.81 -6.18
N LEU A 848 21.12 18.68 -6.09
CA LEU A 848 19.80 18.47 -6.67
C LEU A 848 18.79 18.35 -5.53
N ILE A 849 17.83 19.27 -5.48
CA ILE A 849 16.68 19.18 -4.58
C ILE A 849 15.49 18.72 -5.41
N THR A 850 14.94 17.56 -5.06
CA THR A 850 14.08 16.78 -5.97
C THR A 850 12.59 17.09 -5.83
N ASP A 851 12.14 17.63 -4.69
CA ASP A 851 10.72 17.75 -4.33
C ASP A 851 10.33 19.08 -3.63
N PHE A 852 11.19 20.10 -3.69
CA PHE A 852 10.97 21.40 -3.04
C PHE A 852 9.61 22.04 -3.35
N LYS A 853 8.81 22.30 -2.32
CA LYS A 853 7.51 22.98 -2.36
C LYS A 853 7.63 24.42 -1.89
N ALA A 854 7.72 25.36 -2.85
CA ALA A 854 7.77 26.79 -2.55
C ALA A 854 6.58 27.26 -1.70
N GLY A 855 6.87 28.02 -0.64
CA GLY A 855 5.88 28.50 0.34
C GLY A 855 5.61 27.54 1.51
N THR A 856 6.09 26.30 1.42
CA THR A 856 6.12 25.33 2.51
C THR A 856 7.57 25.12 2.94
N ASP A 857 8.41 24.60 2.04
CA ASP A 857 9.80 24.23 2.34
C ASP A 857 10.71 25.45 2.39
N ILE A 858 11.85 25.26 3.06
CA ILE A 858 12.81 26.31 3.36
C ILE A 858 14.20 25.93 2.86
N ILE A 859 14.93 26.91 2.31
CA ILE A 859 16.34 26.80 1.97
C ILE A 859 17.17 27.51 3.05
N GLY A 860 17.98 26.76 3.78
CA GLY A 860 18.93 27.30 4.74
C GLY A 860 20.23 27.71 4.06
N LEU A 861 20.71 28.92 4.38
CA LEU A 861 21.92 29.51 3.81
C LEU A 861 23.04 29.54 4.86
N ILE A 862 24.15 28.86 4.57
CA ILE A 862 25.40 28.94 5.34
C ILE A 862 26.31 30.00 4.71
N ASP A 863 26.75 30.98 5.51
CA ASP A 863 27.66 32.07 5.11
C ASP A 863 27.25 32.85 3.84
N LEU A 864 25.95 32.83 3.54
CA LEU A 864 25.31 33.47 2.39
C LEU A 864 24.10 34.28 2.85
N SER A 865 23.79 35.33 2.11
CA SER A 865 22.57 36.11 2.23
C SER A 865 21.73 36.00 0.96
N PHE A 866 20.40 36.15 1.09
CA PHE A 866 19.48 36.06 -0.04
C PHE A 866 19.85 37.03 -1.18
N GLU A 867 20.36 38.22 -0.83
CA GLU A 867 20.79 39.25 -1.78
C GLU A 867 21.97 38.83 -2.67
N GLN A 868 22.72 37.79 -2.27
CA GLN A 868 23.85 37.25 -3.03
C GLN A 868 23.42 36.17 -4.02
N LEU A 869 22.17 35.72 -3.98
CA LEU A 869 21.66 34.65 -4.81
C LEU A 869 21.15 35.15 -6.17
N SER A 870 21.19 34.28 -7.16
CA SER A 870 20.66 34.49 -8.51
C SER A 870 19.99 33.21 -9.01
N PHE A 871 18.82 33.36 -9.66
CA PHE A 871 17.96 32.24 -10.06
C PHE A 871 17.89 32.11 -11.57
N GLN A 872 18.15 30.91 -12.11
CA GLN A 872 18.20 30.65 -13.56
C GLN A 872 17.33 29.43 -13.94
N GLN A 873 16.46 29.57 -14.94
CA GLN A 873 15.58 28.48 -15.40
C GLN A 873 16.27 27.55 -16.41
N PHE A 874 16.05 26.24 -16.31
CA PHE A 874 16.54 25.21 -17.23
C PHE A 874 15.40 24.35 -17.81
N ASN A 875 15.49 24.02 -19.11
CA ASN A 875 14.54 23.13 -19.81
C ASN A 875 15.29 21.84 -20.27
N ARG A 876 15.12 20.69 -19.60
CA ARG A 876 15.86 19.43 -19.90
C ARG A 876 15.00 18.21 -20.28
N GLY A 877 13.85 18.40 -20.95
CA GLY A 877 13.05 17.29 -21.51
C GLY A 877 13.15 17.16 -23.03
N LEU A 878 12.98 15.94 -23.60
CA LEU A 878 12.93 15.66 -25.05
C LEU A 878 11.76 16.37 -25.78
N PHE A 879 10.94 17.14 -25.06
CA PHE A 879 9.90 18.03 -25.57
C PHE A 879 9.84 19.40 -24.84
N GLY A 880 10.86 19.76 -24.06
CA GLY A 880 10.97 21.09 -23.43
C GLY A 880 9.99 21.39 -22.29
N ILE A 881 9.64 20.40 -21.45
CA ILE A 881 8.62 20.55 -20.39
C ILE A 881 9.13 20.49 -18.92
N SER A 882 10.42 20.24 -18.63
CA SER A 882 10.90 20.40 -17.24
C SER A 882 11.10 21.89 -16.92
N GLN A 883 10.77 22.30 -15.69
CA GLN A 883 10.72 23.71 -15.26
C GLN A 883 11.75 24.04 -14.18
N ASP A 884 12.90 23.38 -14.19
CA ASP A 884 13.88 23.39 -13.09
C ASP A 884 14.51 24.78 -12.89
N THR A 885 14.87 25.12 -11.64
CA THR A 885 15.56 26.37 -11.30
C THR A 885 16.90 26.12 -10.64
N ALA A 886 17.97 26.70 -11.18
CA ALA A 886 19.25 26.75 -10.50
C ALA A 886 19.38 27.98 -9.60
N ILE A 887 19.89 27.76 -8.39
CA ILE A 887 20.30 28.77 -7.43
C ILE A 887 21.82 28.93 -7.56
N THR A 888 22.26 30.16 -7.77
CA THR A 888 23.67 30.50 -8.00
C THR A 888 24.09 31.65 -7.09
N ALA A 889 25.36 31.71 -6.70
CA ALA A 889 25.93 32.86 -5.99
C ALA A 889 27.33 33.17 -6.54
N GLY A 890 27.57 34.42 -6.97
CA GLY A 890 28.89 34.81 -7.51
C GLY A 890 29.37 34.02 -8.74
N GLY A 891 28.48 33.32 -9.44
CA GLY A 891 28.79 32.46 -10.60
C GLY A 891 28.99 30.97 -10.28
N GLU A 892 28.92 30.57 -9.01
CA GLU A 892 28.87 29.16 -8.58
C GLU A 892 27.43 28.64 -8.62
N PHE A 893 27.25 27.38 -9.00
CA PHE A 893 25.95 26.71 -8.91
C PHE A 893 25.84 26.00 -7.57
N LEU A 894 24.91 26.45 -6.73
CA LEU A 894 24.73 25.91 -5.38
C LEU A 894 23.78 24.71 -5.41
N ALA A 895 22.56 24.92 -5.93
CA ALA A 895 21.54 23.88 -6.03
C ALA A 895 20.68 24.03 -7.29
N LEU A 896 20.04 22.94 -7.71
CA LEU A 896 19.05 22.84 -8.75
C LEU A 896 17.75 22.32 -8.11
N LEU A 897 16.69 23.12 -8.18
CA LEU A 897 15.35 22.73 -7.74
C LEU A 897 14.59 22.13 -8.92
N LYS A 898 14.20 20.87 -8.80
CA LYS A 898 13.44 20.17 -9.83
C LYS A 898 11.99 20.66 -9.88
N ASP A 899 11.47 20.91 -11.08
CA ASP A 899 10.08 21.30 -11.33
C ASP A 899 9.59 22.59 -10.61
N VAL A 900 10.52 23.42 -10.11
CA VAL A 900 10.24 24.72 -9.47
C VAL A 900 10.66 25.87 -10.36
N ARG A 901 9.80 26.86 -10.59
CA ARG A 901 10.11 28.07 -11.38
C ARG A 901 10.82 29.15 -10.56
N PRO A 902 11.66 30.01 -11.18
CA PRO A 902 12.34 31.08 -10.46
C PRO A 902 11.39 32.06 -9.76
N GLN A 903 10.22 32.31 -10.34
CA GLN A 903 9.22 33.24 -9.77
C GLN A 903 8.59 32.72 -8.48
N GLN A 904 8.68 31.42 -8.19
CA GLN A 904 8.14 30.82 -6.96
C GLN A 904 9.10 31.01 -5.77
N ILE A 905 10.39 31.26 -6.04
CA ILE A 905 11.46 31.35 -5.04
C ILE A 905 12.25 32.67 -5.06
N ASN A 906 11.88 33.63 -5.89
CA ASN A 906 12.58 34.93 -6.00
C ASN A 906 12.22 35.93 -4.88
N ASN A 907 11.75 35.44 -3.73
CA ASN A 907 11.47 36.23 -2.54
C ASN A 907 12.17 35.60 -1.32
N SER A 908 12.44 36.41 -0.30
CA SER A 908 13.21 35.97 0.86
C SER A 908 12.45 35.04 1.81
N ALA A 909 11.16 34.77 1.60
CA ALA A 909 10.35 33.98 2.54
C ALA A 909 10.69 32.48 2.54
N ASN A 910 11.26 31.97 1.44
CA ASN A 910 11.72 30.59 1.33
C ASN A 910 13.17 30.40 1.84
N PHE A 911 13.79 31.41 2.45
CA PHE A 911 15.20 31.38 2.85
C PHE A 911 15.38 31.76 4.32
N ILE A 912 16.25 31.03 5.02
CA ILE A 912 16.68 31.35 6.40
C ILE A 912 18.21 31.33 6.49
N SER A 913 18.77 32.04 7.47
CA SER A 913 20.16 31.82 7.86
C SER A 913 20.28 30.50 8.63
N ALA A 914 21.24 29.65 8.28
CA ALA A 914 21.53 28.41 8.96
C ALA A 914 22.92 28.42 9.61
N ASP A 915 23.10 27.65 10.68
CA ASP A 915 24.38 27.43 11.37
C ASP A 915 24.68 25.92 11.39
N ILE A 916 25.92 25.53 11.06
CA ILE A 916 26.37 24.13 11.02
C ILE A 916 26.26 23.48 12.41
N ALA A 917 26.30 24.26 13.50
CA ALA A 917 26.16 23.77 14.87
C ALA A 917 24.85 22.99 15.16
N ILE A 918 23.86 23.08 14.27
CA ILE A 918 22.59 22.32 14.36
C ILE A 918 22.83 20.81 14.17
N PHE A 919 23.92 20.44 13.48
CA PHE A 919 24.33 19.08 13.17
C PHE A 919 25.42 18.53 14.12
N ASP A 920 25.80 19.26 15.18
CA ASP A 920 26.80 18.78 16.15
C ASP A 920 26.24 17.64 17.03
N ILE A 921 26.82 16.45 16.86
CA ILE A 921 26.60 15.25 17.68
C ILE A 921 27.88 15.02 18.50
N VAL A 922 28.02 15.74 19.63
CA VAL A 922 29.17 15.57 20.57
C VAL A 922 28.84 14.59 21.67
#